data_AF-K9FWV1-F1
#
_entry.id   AF-K9FWV1-F1
#
_cell.length_a   1.000
_cell.length_b   1.000
_cell.length_c   1.000
_cell.angle_alpha   90.00
_cell.angle_beta   90.00
_cell.angle_gamma   90.00
#
_symmetry.space_group_name_H-M   'P 1'
#
loop_
_entity.id
_entity.type
_entity.pdbx_description
1 polymer ?
#
loop_
_entity_poly.entity_id
_entity_poly.type
_entity_poly.pdbx_seq_one_letter_code
_entity_poly.pdbx_strand_id
1 'polypeptide(L)'
;MNGDFEGAPSGEQGNPQPIAIIGYACRLPGQVTSPSDLWELCTRARSGWSPIPKERFSVEAFQHPNPSKVGSFNPKGGYFLDEDIARFDAPFFNLTVQEATSMDPQQRLLLECAFEALESAGIPKENFARQKVGVFAGGNFSDYELNNVRDIETILMHQATGCAASLQSNRISYFFDLRGPSITVDTACSSSLVALHYAVQSLRSGESKEALVAGCHLNLVPDIWVSMSMSQLFNDEGKTFSFDERATSGFARGEGSGVVILKPLDTALRDKDPVRAVIVHSGVNQDGRTQGITLPNGQAQEELIRRVYEEANLNPDECGFVEMHGTGTKTGDPIEATAVHAALGKNRIPRNPLYVGSVKPNTGHLEGANLMLPKAEFNKANPDIPMSAWNMKILTTTRPWPSRMKYLSVSNYGFEGTNAHAVLQKAPLLSKAPDEAVEDVEVDPKRKLFLISANDKESLRTRIKDFGIYFEQHPEVFEKTLFGNFAYTLGNKMSQLSYRVGVSATSLDDLGIRLAQLKINPSRVLGAPIVSFVFTGQGAQWAQMDVPLIHEYPVYELAIRRADLCLRNLGAKFSLIEELEKDSTTSEIDSPHLSQPACTALQTALVNLLESWGVCPASVIGHSSGEISAAYAAGIYDLVGAMALAYWRGQMTSLLKSSFLSLKGAMIAVGIRCEAVQPI
;
A
#
# COMPACT_ATOMS: atom_id res chain seq x y z
N MET A 1 -9.13 -2.41 -58.67
CA MET A 1 -8.11 -2.27 -57.61
C MET A 1 -8.82 -2.47 -56.30
N ASN A 2 -8.85 -3.71 -55.84
CA ASN A 2 -9.32 -4.08 -54.52
C ASN A 2 -8.11 -3.99 -53.59
N GLY A 3 -8.22 -3.18 -52.54
CA GLY A 3 -7.22 -3.10 -51.47
C GLY A 3 -7.91 -3.52 -50.18
N ASP A 4 -7.58 -4.72 -49.73
CA ASP A 4 -8.08 -5.35 -48.53
C ASP A 4 -7.69 -4.55 -47.28
N PHE A 5 -8.69 -4.14 -46.50
CA PHE A 5 -8.49 -3.81 -45.09
C PHE A 5 -8.49 -5.14 -44.33
N GLU A 6 -7.32 -5.60 -43.92
CA GLU A 6 -7.19 -6.72 -42.99
C GLU A 6 -7.93 -6.39 -41.70
N GLY A 7 -9.01 -7.14 -41.46
CA GLY A 7 -9.77 -7.09 -40.22
C GLY A 7 -8.90 -7.48 -39.04
N ALA A 8 -8.97 -6.68 -37.98
CA ALA A 8 -8.46 -7.06 -36.67
C ALA A 8 -9.00 -8.46 -36.29
N PRO A 9 -8.18 -9.33 -35.70
CA PRO A 9 -8.63 -10.65 -35.29
C PRO A 9 -9.79 -10.48 -34.31
N SER A 10 -10.95 -11.03 -34.67
CA SER A 10 -12.09 -11.20 -33.78
C SER A 10 -11.62 -12.04 -32.58
N GLY A 11 -11.24 -11.37 -31.50
CA GLY A 11 -10.85 -12.01 -30.25
C GLY A 11 -11.96 -12.95 -29.79
N GLU A 12 -11.55 -14.15 -29.37
CA GLU A 12 -12.40 -15.04 -28.57
C GLU A 12 -13.17 -14.20 -27.55
N GLN A 13 -14.49 -14.44 -27.40
CA GLN A 13 -15.29 -13.83 -26.33
C GLN A 13 -14.80 -14.35 -24.97
N GLY A 14 -13.64 -13.85 -24.54
CA GLY A 14 -13.08 -14.08 -23.22
C GLY A 14 -13.82 -13.23 -22.19
N ASN A 15 -13.87 -13.74 -20.96
CA ASN A 15 -14.41 -12.98 -19.84
C ASN A 15 -13.72 -11.61 -19.73
N PRO A 16 -14.42 -10.55 -19.28
CA PRO A 16 -13.83 -9.23 -19.08
C PRO A 16 -12.56 -9.31 -18.23
N GLN A 17 -11.52 -8.54 -18.57
CA GLN A 17 -10.26 -8.52 -17.82
C GLN A 17 -10.54 -8.26 -16.33
N PRO A 18 -10.16 -9.20 -15.43
CA PRO A 18 -10.36 -9.04 -13.99
C PRO A 18 -9.39 -8.00 -13.41
N ILE A 19 -9.88 -7.22 -12.44
CA ILE A 19 -9.13 -6.14 -11.81
C ILE A 19 -8.84 -6.49 -10.36
N ALA A 20 -7.57 -6.50 -9.96
CA ALA A 20 -7.13 -6.72 -8.60
C ALA A 20 -7.29 -5.45 -7.76
N ILE A 21 -7.78 -5.61 -6.53
CA ILE A 21 -7.63 -4.64 -5.44
C ILE A 21 -6.30 -4.98 -4.76
N ILE A 22 -5.31 -4.09 -4.84
CA ILE A 22 -3.95 -4.33 -4.34
C ILE A 22 -3.62 -3.54 -3.07
N GLY A 23 -4.29 -2.41 -2.84
CA GLY A 23 -4.10 -1.57 -1.66
C GLY A 23 -5.41 -0.98 -1.18
N TYR A 24 -5.48 -0.66 0.10
CA TYR A 24 -6.64 -0.01 0.70
C TYR A 24 -6.29 0.78 1.97
N ALA A 25 -7.11 1.78 2.30
CA ALA A 25 -7.10 2.49 3.57
C ALA A 25 -8.50 3.08 3.84
N CYS A 26 -8.82 3.33 5.11
CA CYS A 26 -10.08 3.98 5.48
C CYS A 26 -10.03 4.69 6.84
N ARG A 27 -10.89 5.70 7.00
CA ARG A 27 -11.30 6.30 8.27
C ARG A 27 -12.80 6.20 8.40
N LEU A 28 -13.29 5.57 9.47
CA LEU A 28 -14.72 5.34 9.68
C LEU A 28 -15.08 5.52 11.18
N PRO A 29 -16.37 5.70 11.50
CA PRO A 29 -16.83 5.86 12.88
C PRO A 29 -16.61 4.59 13.72
N GLY A 30 -16.45 4.76 15.03
CA GLY A 30 -16.31 3.65 15.99
C GLY A 30 -14.86 3.22 16.26
N GLN A 31 -13.94 4.19 16.21
CA GLN A 31 -12.49 4.03 16.34
C GLN A 31 -11.88 3.22 15.20
N VAL A 32 -12.35 3.44 13.97
CA VAL A 32 -11.85 2.73 12.79
C VAL A 32 -10.89 3.63 12.03
N THR A 33 -9.59 3.38 12.18
CA THR A 33 -8.53 4.08 11.46
C THR A 33 -7.85 3.21 10.39
N SER A 34 -8.21 1.92 10.33
CA SER A 34 -7.72 0.99 9.32
C SER A 34 -8.77 -0.07 8.92
N PRO A 35 -8.59 -0.77 7.79
CA PRO A 35 -9.46 -1.89 7.42
C PRO A 35 -9.43 -3.06 8.42
N SER A 36 -8.35 -3.22 9.19
CA SER A 36 -8.29 -4.19 10.30
C SER A 36 -9.21 -3.78 11.45
N ASP A 37 -9.28 -2.49 11.78
CA ASP A 37 -10.21 -1.99 12.80
C ASP A 37 -11.67 -2.11 12.35
N LEU A 38 -11.93 -1.90 11.06
CA LEU A 38 -13.25 -2.16 10.50
C LEU A 38 -13.62 -3.64 10.62
N TRP A 39 -12.66 -4.53 10.33
CA TRP A 39 -12.85 -5.96 10.52
C TRP A 39 -13.22 -6.30 11.97
N GLU A 40 -12.48 -5.76 12.94
CA GLU A 40 -12.76 -5.87 14.37
C GLU A 40 -14.13 -5.30 14.76
N LEU A 41 -14.49 -4.11 14.26
CA LEU A 41 -15.76 -3.46 14.54
C LEU A 41 -16.95 -4.32 14.12
N CYS A 42 -16.94 -4.82 12.89
CA CYS A 42 -18.08 -5.58 12.39
C CYS A 42 -18.09 -7.04 12.87
N THR A 43 -16.93 -7.70 13.04
CA THR A 43 -16.90 -9.06 13.61
C THR A 43 -17.40 -9.11 15.06
N ARG A 44 -17.22 -8.01 15.81
CA ARG A 44 -17.79 -7.82 17.15
C ARG A 44 -19.21 -7.21 17.13
N ALA A 45 -19.82 -7.04 15.96
CA ALA A 45 -21.15 -6.45 15.76
C ALA A 45 -21.33 -5.09 16.48
N ARG A 46 -20.27 -4.28 16.56
CA ARG A 46 -20.30 -2.95 17.19
C ARG A 46 -20.88 -1.90 16.24
N SER A 47 -21.49 -0.88 16.81
CA SER A 47 -21.96 0.33 16.13
C SER A 47 -21.05 1.50 16.48
N GLY A 48 -20.68 2.29 15.47
CA GLY A 48 -19.97 3.56 15.60
C GLY A 48 -20.90 4.76 15.78
N TRP A 49 -22.17 4.54 16.14
CA TRP A 49 -23.13 5.60 16.39
C TRP A 49 -22.70 6.46 17.60
N SER A 50 -22.88 7.77 17.49
CA SER A 50 -22.63 8.74 18.55
C SER A 50 -23.60 9.94 18.47
N PRO A 51 -23.78 10.69 19.58
CA PRO A 51 -24.37 12.01 19.50
C PRO A 51 -23.59 12.93 18.57
N ILE A 52 -24.25 13.92 17.96
CA ILE A 52 -23.58 14.89 17.08
C ILE A 52 -22.51 15.65 17.89
N PRO A 53 -21.23 15.64 17.46
CA PRO A 53 -20.15 16.32 18.18
C PRO A 53 -20.39 17.83 18.23
N LYS A 54 -20.10 18.45 19.39
CA LYS A 54 -20.32 19.89 19.61
C LYS A 54 -19.41 20.76 18.76
N GLU A 55 -18.31 20.18 18.30
CA GLU A 55 -17.28 20.80 17.47
C GLU A 55 -17.71 20.92 16.00
N ARG A 56 -18.79 20.23 15.56
CA ARG A 56 -19.32 20.36 14.19
C ARG A 56 -20.13 21.64 14.05
N PHE A 57 -21.19 21.78 14.84
CA PHE A 57 -22.05 22.96 14.90
C PHE A 57 -22.88 22.96 16.19
N SER A 58 -23.55 24.09 16.49
CA SER A 58 -24.40 24.23 17.68
C SER A 58 -25.69 23.40 17.58
N VAL A 59 -25.61 22.11 17.92
CA VAL A 59 -26.74 21.13 17.84
C VAL A 59 -28.01 21.65 18.51
N GLU A 60 -27.89 22.24 19.71
CA GLU A 60 -29.02 22.75 20.50
C GLU A 60 -29.80 23.86 19.80
N ALA A 61 -29.19 24.58 18.85
CA ALA A 61 -29.84 25.65 18.09
C ALA A 61 -30.73 25.12 16.96
N PHE A 62 -30.46 23.90 16.47
CA PHE A 62 -31.11 23.34 15.27
C PHE A 62 -31.86 22.05 15.54
N GLN A 63 -31.58 21.32 16.61
CA GLN A 63 -32.27 20.06 16.90
C GLN A 63 -33.65 20.33 17.49
N HIS A 64 -34.66 19.63 16.97
CA HIS A 64 -36.00 19.68 17.53
C HIS A 64 -36.76 18.35 17.31
N PRO A 65 -37.48 17.83 18.32
CA PRO A 65 -38.14 16.53 18.21
C PRO A 65 -39.31 16.49 17.22
N ASN A 66 -39.85 17.64 16.81
CA ASN A 66 -40.86 17.70 15.75
C ASN A 66 -40.18 17.72 14.36
N PRO A 67 -40.26 16.64 13.56
CA PRO A 67 -39.62 16.55 12.24
C PRO A 67 -40.21 17.52 11.21
N SER A 68 -41.40 18.08 11.47
CA SER A 68 -42.04 19.07 10.59
C SER A 68 -41.71 20.52 10.93
N LYS A 69 -40.88 20.77 11.95
CA LYS A 69 -40.49 22.13 12.31
C LYS A 69 -39.44 22.64 11.32
N VAL A 70 -39.80 23.70 10.59
CA VAL A 70 -38.92 24.38 9.64
C VAL A 70 -37.66 24.91 10.33
N GLY A 71 -36.51 24.73 9.67
CA GLY A 71 -35.23 25.21 10.18
C GLY A 71 -34.59 24.31 11.25
N SER A 72 -35.14 23.11 11.48
CA SER A 72 -34.63 22.17 12.47
C SER A 72 -34.52 20.75 11.94
N PHE A 73 -33.78 19.89 12.64
CA PHE A 73 -33.69 18.46 12.37
C PHE A 73 -34.09 17.62 13.59
N ASN A 74 -34.68 16.44 13.35
CA ASN A 74 -35.12 15.52 14.39
C ASN A 74 -34.07 14.50 14.92
N PRO A 75 -33.03 14.07 14.18
CA PRO A 75 -32.15 13.00 14.66
C PRO A 75 -31.38 13.36 15.93
N LYS A 76 -31.27 12.40 16.87
CA LYS A 76 -30.50 12.51 18.11
C LYS A 76 -28.98 12.42 17.93
N GLY A 77 -28.53 11.79 16.86
CA GLY A 77 -27.14 11.47 16.60
C GLY A 77 -26.93 11.01 15.17
N GLY A 78 -25.77 10.42 14.93
CA GLY A 78 -25.34 9.89 13.64
C GLY A 78 -24.06 9.10 13.83
N TYR A 79 -23.25 8.99 12.77
CA TYR A 79 -21.99 8.26 12.83
C TYR A 79 -20.86 9.21 12.43
N PHE A 80 -20.02 9.58 13.38
CA PHE A 80 -19.00 10.62 13.20
C PHE A 80 -17.61 10.03 13.35
N LEU A 81 -16.63 10.61 12.64
CA LEU A 81 -15.23 10.26 12.88
C LEU A 81 -14.85 10.63 14.31
N ASP A 82 -14.25 9.68 15.02
CA ASP A 82 -13.76 9.87 16.39
C ASP A 82 -12.54 10.82 16.44
N GLU A 83 -11.77 10.87 15.34
CA GLU A 83 -10.60 11.73 15.22
C GLU A 83 -10.99 13.20 14.97
N ASP A 84 -10.13 14.11 15.43
CA ASP A 84 -10.26 15.54 15.13
C ASP A 84 -9.95 15.79 13.66
N ILE A 85 -10.99 16.03 12.88
CA ILE A 85 -10.94 16.32 11.44
C ILE A 85 -10.18 17.62 11.10
N ALA A 86 -9.83 18.46 12.07
CA ALA A 86 -8.98 19.61 11.85
C ALA A 86 -7.49 19.22 11.74
N ARG A 87 -7.07 18.07 12.27
CA ARG A 87 -5.68 17.61 12.24
C ARG A 87 -5.28 17.15 10.84
N PHE A 88 -4.07 17.52 10.43
CA PHE A 88 -3.49 17.15 9.13
C PHE A 88 -1.99 17.44 9.10
N ASP A 89 -1.19 16.53 8.55
CA ASP A 89 0.26 16.74 8.38
C ASP A 89 0.57 17.55 7.09
N ALA A 90 0.33 18.86 7.15
CA ALA A 90 0.56 19.74 6.01
C ALA A 90 2.01 19.69 5.45
N PRO A 91 3.07 19.70 6.28
CA PRO A 91 4.45 19.58 5.78
C PRO A 91 4.74 18.26 5.05
N PHE A 92 4.14 17.13 5.46
CA PHE A 92 4.24 15.87 4.71
C PHE A 92 3.73 16.00 3.28
N PHE A 93 2.60 16.69 3.11
CA PHE A 93 1.97 16.89 1.82
C PHE A 93 2.50 18.10 1.03
N ASN A 94 3.62 18.71 1.48
CA ASN A 94 4.23 19.93 0.91
C ASN A 94 3.29 21.15 0.89
N LEU A 95 2.50 21.32 1.95
CA LEU A 95 1.50 22.38 2.06
C LEU A 95 1.88 23.42 3.11
N THR A 96 1.56 24.68 2.82
CA THR A 96 1.66 25.75 3.81
C THR A 96 0.49 25.68 4.79
N VAL A 97 0.67 26.25 5.98
CA VAL A 97 -0.42 26.35 6.97
C VAL A 97 -1.63 27.10 6.37
N GLN A 98 -1.39 28.18 5.63
CA GLN A 98 -2.46 28.99 5.04
C GLN A 98 -3.28 28.22 3.99
N GLU A 99 -2.60 27.40 3.17
CA GLU A 99 -3.27 26.53 2.20
C GLU A 99 -4.06 25.43 2.92
N ALA A 100 -3.43 24.73 3.89
CA ALA A 100 -4.07 23.66 4.65
C ALA A 100 -5.32 24.13 5.41
N THR A 101 -5.29 25.35 5.98
CA THR A 101 -6.48 25.96 6.62
C THR A 101 -7.62 26.19 5.63
N SER A 102 -7.33 26.45 4.36
CA SER A 102 -8.36 26.66 3.34
C SER A 102 -8.90 25.35 2.75
N MET A 103 -8.25 24.22 3.02
CA MET A 103 -8.61 22.93 2.47
C MET A 103 -9.78 22.30 3.20
N ASP A 104 -10.78 21.89 2.44
CA ASP A 104 -11.82 20.98 2.90
C ASP A 104 -11.16 19.76 3.58
N PRO A 105 -11.53 19.43 4.84
CA PRO A 105 -11.04 18.24 5.51
C PRO A 105 -11.20 16.95 4.70
N GLN A 106 -12.17 16.88 3.79
CA GLN A 106 -12.32 15.75 2.87
C GLN A 106 -11.07 15.56 1.99
N GLN A 107 -10.50 16.64 1.44
CA GLN A 107 -9.27 16.55 0.64
C GLN A 107 -8.07 16.10 1.47
N ARG A 108 -8.02 16.53 2.74
CA ARG A 108 -6.95 16.18 3.69
C ARG A 108 -6.99 14.68 4.02
N LEU A 109 -8.17 14.17 4.40
CA LEU A 109 -8.37 12.75 4.70
C LEU A 109 -8.13 11.86 3.47
N LEU A 110 -8.50 12.33 2.27
CA LEU A 110 -8.25 11.60 1.03
C LEU A 110 -6.75 11.50 0.71
N LEU A 111 -5.96 12.56 0.98
CA LEU A 111 -4.51 12.53 0.82
C LEU A 111 -3.85 11.53 1.78
N GLU A 112 -4.25 11.53 3.06
CA GLU A 112 -3.77 10.57 4.05
C GLU A 112 -4.14 9.13 3.67
N CYS A 113 -5.40 8.88 3.36
CA CYS A 113 -5.86 7.55 2.94
C CYS A 113 -5.20 7.09 1.63
N ALA A 114 -4.92 7.99 0.68
CA ALA A 114 -4.21 7.63 -0.54
C ALA A 114 -2.76 7.20 -0.26
N PHE A 115 -2.05 7.90 0.64
CA PHE A 115 -0.71 7.51 1.06
C PHE A 115 -0.71 6.16 1.80
N GLU A 116 -1.65 5.93 2.69
CA GLU A 116 -1.78 4.66 3.42
C GLU A 116 -2.17 3.50 2.51
N ALA A 117 -3.02 3.75 1.50
CA ALA A 117 -3.37 2.74 0.51
C ALA A 117 -2.16 2.32 -0.33
N LEU A 118 -1.23 3.25 -0.61
CA LEU A 118 0.06 2.97 -1.25
C LEU A 118 0.96 2.10 -0.36
N GLU A 119 1.09 2.45 0.93
CA GLU A 119 1.84 1.62 1.89
C GLU A 119 1.22 0.22 2.02
N SER A 120 -0.12 0.12 2.06
CA SER A 120 -0.87 -1.14 2.09
C SER A 120 -0.71 -2.00 0.82
N ALA A 121 -0.48 -1.37 -0.33
CA ALA A 121 -0.13 -2.04 -1.58
C ALA A 121 1.35 -2.45 -1.66
N GLY A 122 2.20 -1.95 -0.76
CA GLY A 122 3.65 -2.12 -0.86
C GLY A 122 4.25 -1.39 -2.06
N ILE A 123 3.72 -0.20 -2.39
CA ILE A 123 4.19 0.61 -3.51
C ILE A 123 4.79 1.91 -2.96
N PRO A 124 6.11 2.11 -3.11
CA PRO A 124 6.75 3.40 -2.84
C PRO A 124 6.09 4.51 -3.67
N LYS A 125 5.80 5.67 -3.06
CA LYS A 125 5.17 6.80 -3.77
C LYS A 125 6.01 7.26 -4.98
N GLU A 126 7.32 7.10 -4.91
CA GLU A 126 8.26 7.41 -5.99
C GLU A 126 8.01 6.56 -7.24
N ASN A 127 7.47 5.35 -7.09
CA ASN A 127 7.22 4.43 -8.19
C ASN A 127 6.00 4.85 -9.02
N PHE A 128 5.04 5.59 -8.43
CA PHE A 128 3.87 6.13 -9.12
C PHE A 128 4.11 7.49 -9.78
N ALA A 129 5.13 8.23 -9.34
CA ALA A 129 5.44 9.52 -9.91
C ALA A 129 5.65 9.43 -11.43
N ARG A 130 4.94 10.29 -12.17
CA ARG A 130 4.92 10.40 -13.64
C ARG A 130 4.32 9.19 -14.36
N GLN A 131 3.69 8.25 -13.66
CA GLN A 131 3.02 7.10 -14.26
C GLN A 131 1.58 7.42 -14.67
N LYS A 132 1.02 6.63 -15.60
CA LYS A 132 -0.39 6.71 -16.03
C LYS A 132 -1.32 6.08 -15.00
N VAL A 133 -1.31 6.63 -13.79
CA VAL A 133 -2.19 6.22 -12.70
C VAL A 133 -3.39 7.16 -12.68
N GLY A 134 -4.59 6.61 -12.81
CA GLY A 134 -5.83 7.39 -12.73
C GLY A 134 -6.31 7.59 -11.29
N VAL A 135 -7.08 8.65 -11.04
CA VAL A 135 -7.74 8.92 -9.76
C VAL A 135 -9.22 9.18 -10.00
N PHE A 136 -10.08 8.35 -9.41
CA PHE A 136 -11.52 8.41 -9.56
C PHE A 136 -12.12 8.58 -8.16
N ALA A 137 -12.50 9.81 -7.81
CA ALA A 137 -13.08 10.13 -6.52
C ALA A 137 -14.61 10.20 -6.62
N GLY A 138 -15.32 9.50 -5.74
CA GLY A 138 -16.73 9.74 -5.48
C GLY A 138 -16.88 10.74 -4.35
N GLY A 139 -17.56 11.84 -4.59
CA GLY A 139 -17.74 12.89 -3.60
C GLY A 139 -19.02 13.64 -3.81
N ASN A 140 -19.74 13.88 -2.73
CA ASN A 140 -20.95 14.66 -2.69
C ASN A 140 -20.89 15.63 -1.50
N PHE A 141 -21.60 16.74 -1.59
CA PHE A 141 -21.67 17.80 -0.57
C PHE A 141 -20.34 18.52 -0.26
N SER A 142 -20.36 19.85 -0.44
CA SER A 142 -19.24 20.74 -0.14
C SER A 142 -19.50 21.54 1.14
N ASP A 143 -19.75 20.86 2.26
CA ASP A 143 -20.13 21.52 3.52
C ASP A 143 -19.13 22.60 3.96
N TYR A 144 -17.83 22.32 3.80
CA TYR A 144 -16.77 23.27 4.15
C TYR A 144 -16.79 24.51 3.25
N GLU A 145 -17.03 24.32 1.94
CA GLU A 145 -17.22 25.41 1.00
C GLU A 145 -18.41 26.27 1.39
N LEU A 146 -19.55 25.63 1.64
CA LEU A 146 -20.80 26.28 2.02
C LEU A 146 -20.63 27.13 3.29
N ASN A 147 -19.85 26.64 4.26
CA ASN A 147 -19.54 27.39 5.47
C ASN A 147 -18.65 28.62 5.18
N ASN A 148 -17.56 28.44 4.42
CA ASN A 148 -16.56 29.48 4.19
C ASN A 148 -17.07 30.64 3.33
N VAL A 149 -18.06 30.42 2.47
CA VAL A 149 -18.57 31.46 1.55
C VAL A 149 -19.80 32.21 2.07
N ARG A 150 -20.22 31.95 3.32
CA ARG A 150 -21.37 32.66 3.94
C ARG A 150 -21.11 34.14 4.09
N ASP A 151 -19.88 34.50 4.41
CA ASP A 151 -19.45 35.88 4.57
C ASP A 151 -18.24 36.14 3.67
N ILE A 152 -18.44 37.01 2.68
CA ILE A 152 -17.44 37.35 1.67
C ILE A 152 -16.17 37.92 2.31
N GLU A 153 -16.29 38.62 3.45
CA GLU A 153 -15.14 39.20 4.16
C GLU A 153 -14.25 38.14 4.83
N THR A 154 -14.77 36.92 5.01
CA THR A 154 -14.06 35.81 5.69
C THR A 154 -13.49 34.76 4.73
N ILE A 155 -13.68 34.94 3.42
CA ILE A 155 -13.22 33.98 2.42
C ILE A 155 -11.70 33.83 2.49
N LEU A 156 -11.26 32.58 2.61
CA LEU A 156 -9.84 32.23 2.72
C LEU A 156 -9.12 32.38 1.37
N MET A 157 -7.84 32.74 1.42
CA MET A 157 -7.01 33.00 0.22
C MET A 157 -7.02 31.84 -0.79
N HIS A 158 -7.00 30.59 -0.31
CA HIS A 158 -6.94 29.41 -1.17
C HIS A 158 -8.31 28.73 -1.34
N GLN A 159 -9.43 29.44 -1.13
CA GLN A 159 -10.77 28.86 -1.18
C GLN A 159 -11.05 28.07 -2.47
N ALA A 160 -10.73 28.64 -3.63
CA ALA A 160 -11.00 28.00 -4.93
C ALA A 160 -10.30 26.64 -5.07
N THR A 161 -9.05 26.52 -4.63
CA THR A 161 -8.27 25.27 -4.69
C THR A 161 -8.45 24.39 -3.46
N GLY A 162 -8.98 24.95 -2.37
CA GLY A 162 -9.17 24.27 -1.10
C GLY A 162 -10.51 23.57 -1.00
N CYS A 163 -11.53 24.02 -1.74
CA CYS A 163 -12.91 23.52 -1.58
C CYS A 163 -13.55 22.97 -2.87
N ALA A 164 -13.05 23.30 -4.06
CA ALA A 164 -13.68 22.84 -5.30
C ALA A 164 -13.75 21.30 -5.38
N ALA A 165 -14.91 20.76 -5.79
CA ALA A 165 -15.16 19.32 -5.81
C ALA A 165 -14.14 18.52 -6.65
N SER A 166 -13.66 19.10 -7.76
CA SER A 166 -12.63 18.48 -8.61
C SER A 166 -11.30 18.28 -7.89
N LEU A 167 -11.03 18.99 -6.80
CA LEU A 167 -9.78 18.88 -6.05
C LEU A 167 -9.74 17.66 -5.13
N GLN A 168 -10.86 16.98 -4.89
CA GLN A 168 -10.87 15.69 -4.19
C GLN A 168 -10.02 14.62 -4.90
N SER A 169 -10.08 14.58 -6.25
CA SER A 169 -9.25 13.72 -7.09
C SER A 169 -7.94 14.42 -7.48
N ASN A 170 -8.03 15.66 -7.95
CA ASN A 170 -6.88 16.35 -8.55
C ASN A 170 -5.76 16.64 -7.56
N ARG A 171 -6.04 16.81 -6.26
CA ARG A 171 -4.99 17.04 -5.26
C ARG A 171 -4.17 15.77 -4.99
N ILE A 172 -4.78 14.59 -5.07
CA ILE A 172 -4.06 13.30 -5.03
C ILE A 172 -3.13 13.19 -6.24
N SER A 173 -3.68 13.43 -7.45
CA SER A 173 -2.90 13.41 -8.70
C SER A 173 -1.73 14.38 -8.66
N TYR A 174 -1.95 15.61 -8.16
CA TYR A 174 -0.93 16.63 -8.03
C TYR A 174 0.18 16.23 -7.07
N PHE A 175 -0.16 15.78 -5.85
CA PHE A 175 0.83 15.45 -4.83
C PHE A 175 1.71 14.26 -5.22
N PHE A 176 1.13 13.22 -5.80
CA PHE A 176 1.85 12.02 -6.22
C PHE A 176 2.41 12.08 -7.66
N ASP A 177 2.25 13.21 -8.36
CA ASP A 177 2.64 13.43 -9.76
C ASP A 177 2.06 12.36 -10.73
N LEU A 178 0.77 12.05 -10.57
CA LEU A 178 0.06 11.05 -11.38
C LEU A 178 -0.40 11.65 -12.72
N ARG A 179 -0.33 10.87 -13.80
CA ARG A 179 -0.58 11.34 -15.18
C ARG A 179 -1.72 10.60 -15.89
N GLY A 180 -2.53 9.84 -15.16
CA GLY A 180 -3.78 9.27 -15.67
C GLY A 180 -4.97 10.24 -15.55
N PRO A 181 -6.18 9.80 -15.92
CA PRO A 181 -7.42 10.57 -15.72
C PRO A 181 -7.62 10.89 -14.25
N SER A 182 -8.07 12.10 -13.94
CA SER A 182 -8.34 12.54 -12.57
C SER A 182 -9.72 13.17 -12.53
N ILE A 183 -10.68 12.46 -11.94
CA ILE A 183 -12.11 12.76 -12.05
C ILE A 183 -12.77 12.65 -10.68
N THR A 184 -13.56 13.65 -10.31
CA THR A 184 -14.53 13.56 -9.22
C THR A 184 -15.93 13.38 -9.81
N VAL A 185 -16.66 12.37 -9.35
CA VAL A 185 -18.06 12.10 -9.75
C VAL A 185 -19.01 12.32 -8.58
N ASP A 186 -20.17 12.91 -8.88
CA ASP A 186 -21.28 13.09 -7.95
C ASP A 186 -22.54 12.42 -8.53
N THR A 187 -22.83 11.25 -8.00
CA THR A 187 -24.08 10.50 -8.20
C THR A 187 -24.67 10.15 -6.84
N ALA A 188 -24.63 11.16 -5.95
CA ALA A 188 -24.96 11.11 -4.54
C ALA A 188 -24.48 9.82 -3.86
N CYS A 189 -25.39 9.05 -3.27
CA CYS A 189 -25.07 7.87 -2.48
C CYS A 189 -24.34 6.77 -3.27
N SER A 190 -24.34 6.79 -4.61
CA SER A 190 -23.68 5.80 -5.47
C SER A 190 -22.29 6.21 -5.98
N SER A 191 -21.84 7.44 -5.66
CA SER A 191 -20.68 8.11 -6.27
C SER A 191 -19.42 7.25 -6.31
N SER A 192 -19.05 6.60 -5.21
CA SER A 192 -17.81 5.81 -5.17
C SER A 192 -17.85 4.52 -5.97
N LEU A 193 -19.02 3.88 -6.08
CA LEU A 193 -19.16 2.66 -6.88
C LEU A 193 -19.26 2.98 -8.37
N VAL A 194 -19.79 4.16 -8.72
CA VAL A 194 -19.68 4.74 -10.06
C VAL A 194 -18.23 5.11 -10.39
N ALA A 195 -17.50 5.72 -9.45
CA ALA A 195 -16.07 6.00 -9.60
C ALA A 195 -15.26 4.70 -9.82
N LEU A 196 -15.58 3.64 -9.06
CA LEU A 196 -15.00 2.31 -9.24
C LEU A 196 -15.29 1.75 -10.63
N HIS A 197 -16.52 1.89 -11.12
CA HIS A 197 -16.86 1.44 -12.46
C HIS A 197 -16.01 2.15 -13.53
N TYR A 198 -15.88 3.47 -13.48
CA TYR A 198 -15.06 4.21 -14.45
C TYR A 198 -13.56 3.90 -14.32
N ALA A 199 -13.06 3.66 -13.10
CA ALA A 199 -11.69 3.19 -12.89
C ALA A 199 -11.47 1.82 -13.55
N VAL A 200 -12.41 0.87 -13.39
CA VAL A 200 -12.36 -0.44 -14.06
C VAL A 200 -12.36 -0.28 -15.58
N GLN A 201 -13.18 0.61 -16.13
CA GLN A 201 -13.20 0.87 -17.58
C GLN A 201 -11.88 1.48 -18.07
N SER A 202 -11.33 2.46 -17.34
CA SER A 202 -10.05 3.12 -17.65
C SER A 202 -8.87 2.14 -17.65
N LEU A 203 -8.86 1.17 -16.72
CA LEU A 203 -7.87 0.09 -16.70
C LEU A 203 -8.03 -0.87 -17.88
N ARG A 204 -9.27 -1.21 -18.24
CA ARG A 204 -9.57 -2.11 -19.37
C ARG A 204 -9.26 -1.48 -20.72
N SER A 205 -9.50 -0.18 -20.87
CA SER A 205 -9.18 0.57 -22.09
C SER A 205 -7.68 0.88 -22.22
N GLY A 206 -6.90 0.72 -21.14
CA GLY A 206 -5.48 1.07 -21.08
C GLY A 206 -5.21 2.57 -20.94
N GLU A 207 -6.25 3.37 -20.66
CA GLU A 207 -6.11 4.80 -20.34
C GLU A 207 -5.34 4.98 -19.02
N SER A 208 -5.57 4.08 -18.06
CA SER A 208 -4.78 3.94 -16.83
C SER A 208 -4.09 2.58 -16.76
N LYS A 209 -2.88 2.54 -16.16
CA LYS A 209 -2.17 1.30 -15.82
C LYS A 209 -2.52 0.80 -14.41
N GLU A 210 -2.70 1.75 -13.50
CA GLU A 210 -3.23 1.58 -12.15
C GLU A 210 -4.27 2.68 -11.89
N ALA A 211 -5.17 2.45 -10.94
CA ALA A 211 -6.16 3.47 -10.58
C ALA A 211 -6.38 3.53 -9.08
N LEU A 212 -6.48 4.75 -8.54
CA LEU A 212 -6.99 5.01 -7.20
C LEU A 212 -8.49 5.27 -7.32
N VAL A 213 -9.29 4.55 -6.54
CA VAL A 213 -10.69 4.88 -6.31
C VAL A 213 -10.83 5.41 -4.91
N ALA A 214 -11.36 6.60 -4.78
CA ALA A 214 -11.43 7.35 -3.54
C ALA A 214 -12.87 7.74 -3.22
N GLY A 215 -13.19 7.93 -1.94
CA GLY A 215 -14.44 8.56 -1.53
C GLY A 215 -14.34 9.10 -0.12
N CYS A 216 -14.93 10.27 0.12
CA CYS A 216 -14.99 10.89 1.43
C CYS A 216 -16.31 11.66 1.59
N HIS A 217 -16.82 11.67 2.81
CA HIS A 217 -18.00 12.41 3.20
C HIS A 217 -17.89 12.84 4.66
N LEU A 218 -18.21 14.11 4.96
CA LEU A 218 -18.19 14.67 6.31
C LEU A 218 -19.45 15.50 6.59
N ASN A 219 -19.87 15.56 7.86
CA ASN A 219 -21.08 16.25 8.30
C ASN A 219 -20.72 17.54 9.04
N LEU A 220 -20.43 18.63 8.33
CA LEU A 220 -19.83 19.83 8.94
C LEU A 220 -20.85 20.95 9.22
N VAL A 221 -21.97 21.00 8.50
CA VAL A 221 -22.96 22.08 8.63
C VAL A 221 -24.38 21.58 8.90
N PRO A 222 -25.24 22.35 9.58
CA PRO A 222 -26.60 21.93 9.91
C PRO A 222 -27.56 21.97 8.70
N ASP A 223 -27.23 22.67 7.63
CA ASP A 223 -28.13 22.98 6.52
C ASP A 223 -28.64 21.73 5.80
N ILE A 224 -27.74 20.79 5.52
CA ILE A 224 -28.09 19.51 4.88
C ILE A 224 -28.93 18.66 5.82
N TRP A 225 -28.64 18.67 7.13
CA TRP A 225 -29.48 18.01 8.13
C TRP A 225 -30.91 18.57 8.15
N VAL A 226 -31.05 19.89 8.15
CA VAL A 226 -32.36 20.56 8.11
C VAL A 226 -33.09 20.23 6.80
N SER A 227 -32.42 20.36 5.65
CA SER A 227 -33.01 20.09 4.33
C SER A 227 -33.52 18.64 4.21
N MET A 228 -32.71 17.67 4.62
CA MET A 228 -33.07 16.25 4.56
C MET A 228 -34.13 15.88 5.60
N SER A 229 -34.13 16.52 6.79
CA SER A 229 -35.19 16.37 7.78
C SER A 229 -36.53 16.87 7.26
N MET A 230 -36.55 18.01 6.55
CA MET A 230 -37.76 18.51 5.88
C MET A 230 -38.32 17.54 4.83
N SER A 231 -37.43 16.75 4.22
CA SER A 231 -37.79 15.68 3.28
C SER A 231 -38.13 14.35 3.98
N GLN A 232 -38.18 14.33 5.31
CA GLN A 232 -38.46 13.16 6.16
C GLN A 232 -37.54 11.97 5.88
N LEU A 233 -36.29 12.24 5.53
CA LEU A 233 -35.29 11.23 5.17
C LEU A 233 -34.60 10.58 6.37
N PHE A 234 -34.92 11.00 7.60
CA PHE A 234 -34.29 10.49 8.82
C PHE A 234 -35.29 9.89 9.81
N ASN A 235 -34.77 9.02 10.68
CA ASN A 235 -35.44 8.60 11.91
C ASN A 235 -34.97 9.43 13.11
N ASP A 236 -35.78 9.46 14.18
CA ASP A 236 -35.52 10.25 15.39
C ASP A 236 -34.25 9.80 16.15
N GLU A 237 -33.87 8.53 16.05
CA GLU A 237 -32.68 8.01 16.73
C GLU A 237 -31.38 8.36 16.00
N GLY A 238 -31.45 8.66 14.71
CA GLY A 238 -30.28 8.80 13.86
C GLY A 238 -29.49 7.50 13.75
N LYS A 239 -30.18 6.36 13.64
CA LYS A 239 -29.58 5.02 13.49
C LYS A 239 -30.03 4.31 12.21
N THR A 240 -29.23 3.40 11.67
CA THR A 240 -29.62 2.66 10.46
C THR A 240 -30.13 1.25 10.78
N PHE A 241 -31.39 0.95 10.44
CA PHE A 241 -32.05 -0.32 10.77
C PHE A 241 -32.26 -1.26 9.57
N SER A 242 -31.32 -1.35 8.62
CA SER A 242 -31.43 -2.17 7.38
C SER A 242 -32.11 -3.54 7.54
N PHE A 243 -33.23 -3.76 6.87
CA PHE A 243 -34.00 -5.01 6.83
C PHE A 243 -34.60 -5.45 8.17
N ASP A 244 -34.58 -4.60 9.20
CA ASP A 244 -35.19 -4.84 10.51
C ASP A 244 -36.63 -4.31 10.55
N GLU A 245 -37.50 -4.87 11.39
CA GLU A 245 -38.87 -4.36 11.58
C GLU A 245 -38.93 -2.90 12.07
N ARG A 246 -37.85 -2.41 12.68
CA ARG A 246 -37.69 -1.01 13.11
C ARG A 246 -37.40 -0.04 11.96
N ALA A 247 -37.11 -0.52 10.75
CA ALA A 247 -36.94 0.26 9.51
C ALA A 247 -38.28 0.90 9.06
N THR A 248 -38.84 1.75 9.92
CA THR A 248 -40.16 2.37 9.76
C THR A 248 -40.07 3.80 9.25
N SER A 249 -38.87 4.38 9.27
CA SER A 249 -38.55 5.76 8.87
C SER A 249 -37.20 5.79 8.14
N GLY A 250 -36.61 6.96 7.96
CA GLY A 250 -35.44 7.17 7.10
C GLY A 250 -34.10 6.68 7.65
N PHE A 251 -33.00 7.03 6.98
CA PHE A 251 -31.64 6.56 7.28
C PHE A 251 -30.93 7.45 8.32
N ALA A 252 -29.67 7.12 8.63
CA ALA A 252 -28.79 7.94 9.47
C ALA A 252 -27.52 8.33 8.71
N ARG A 253 -27.14 9.61 8.79
CA ARG A 253 -25.91 10.12 8.15
C ARG A 253 -24.67 9.60 8.88
N GLY A 254 -23.62 9.36 8.11
CA GLY A 254 -22.30 9.02 8.63
C GLY A 254 -21.16 9.77 7.95
N GLU A 255 -20.01 9.80 8.60
CA GLU A 255 -18.75 10.39 8.11
C GLU A 255 -17.75 9.29 7.78
N GLY A 256 -16.94 9.48 6.73
CA GLY A 256 -15.92 8.49 6.39
C GLY A 256 -15.02 8.91 5.25
N SER A 257 -13.89 8.22 5.13
CA SER A 257 -12.96 8.32 4.01
C SER A 257 -12.45 6.93 3.66
N GLY A 258 -12.26 6.65 2.37
CA GLY A 258 -11.73 5.37 1.90
C GLY A 258 -11.04 5.50 0.55
N VAL A 259 -9.94 4.76 0.38
CA VAL A 259 -9.21 4.66 -0.89
C VAL A 259 -8.89 3.20 -1.16
N VAL A 260 -9.06 2.75 -2.40
CA VAL A 260 -8.57 1.47 -2.90
C VAL A 260 -7.70 1.66 -4.14
N ILE A 261 -6.66 0.83 -4.29
CA ILE A 261 -5.78 0.83 -5.45
C ILE A 261 -6.11 -0.39 -6.31
N LEU A 262 -6.32 -0.13 -7.60
CA LEU A 262 -6.72 -1.09 -8.60
C LEU A 262 -5.62 -1.29 -9.64
N LYS A 263 -5.44 -2.53 -10.09
CA LYS A 263 -4.51 -2.92 -11.16
C LYS A 263 -5.07 -4.11 -11.93
N PRO A 264 -4.83 -4.27 -13.25
CA PRO A 264 -5.18 -5.50 -13.95
C PRO A 264 -4.58 -6.73 -13.25
N LEU A 265 -5.36 -7.80 -13.06
CA LEU A 265 -4.97 -8.92 -12.20
C LEU A 265 -3.67 -9.61 -12.67
N ASP A 266 -3.52 -9.82 -13.97
CA ASP A 266 -2.32 -10.38 -14.59
C ASP A 266 -1.05 -9.56 -14.28
N THR A 267 -1.19 -8.24 -14.32
CA THR A 267 -0.13 -7.27 -14.01
C THR A 267 0.17 -7.30 -12.51
N ALA A 268 -0.85 -7.33 -11.64
CA ALA A 268 -0.65 -7.44 -10.20
C ALA A 268 0.08 -8.75 -9.80
N LEU A 269 -0.26 -9.87 -10.43
CA LEU A 269 0.41 -11.15 -10.19
C LEU A 269 1.86 -11.13 -10.69
N ARG A 270 2.12 -10.57 -11.87
CA ARG A 270 3.47 -10.41 -12.42
C ARG A 270 4.36 -9.55 -11.50
N ASP A 271 3.82 -8.45 -10.99
CA ASP A 271 4.54 -7.50 -10.14
C ASP A 271 4.66 -7.98 -8.68
N LYS A 272 4.07 -9.14 -8.36
CA LYS A 272 3.98 -9.73 -7.02
C LYS A 272 3.32 -8.79 -6.02
N ASP A 273 2.28 -8.09 -6.46
CA ASP A 273 1.48 -7.22 -5.62
C ASP A 273 0.57 -8.04 -4.68
N PRO A 274 0.23 -7.52 -3.50
CA PRO A 274 -0.69 -8.19 -2.60
C PRO A 274 -2.13 -8.10 -3.10
N VAL A 275 -2.62 -9.13 -3.79
CA VAL A 275 -4.02 -9.17 -4.27
C VAL A 275 -4.96 -9.45 -3.09
N ARG A 276 -5.78 -8.46 -2.72
CA ARG A 276 -6.73 -8.53 -1.60
C ARG A 276 -8.06 -9.16 -2.00
N ALA A 277 -8.56 -8.76 -3.16
CA ALA A 277 -9.75 -9.28 -3.81
C ALA A 277 -9.69 -8.96 -5.30
N VAL A 278 -10.60 -9.54 -6.09
CA VAL A 278 -10.67 -9.31 -7.52
C VAL A 278 -12.07 -8.83 -7.89
N ILE A 279 -12.15 -7.68 -8.56
CA ILE A 279 -13.36 -7.19 -9.21
C ILE A 279 -13.49 -7.91 -10.54
N VAL A 280 -14.51 -8.76 -10.65
CA VAL A 280 -14.80 -9.52 -11.87
C VAL A 280 -15.53 -8.61 -12.87
N HIS A 281 -16.55 -7.90 -12.39
CA HIS A 281 -17.31 -6.97 -13.21
C HIS A 281 -18.03 -5.91 -12.39
N SER A 282 -18.43 -4.83 -13.06
CA SER A 282 -19.23 -3.76 -12.47
C SER A 282 -20.08 -3.09 -13.55
N GLY A 283 -21.19 -2.48 -13.15
CA GLY A 283 -22.08 -1.77 -14.05
C GLY A 283 -22.84 -0.64 -13.37
N VAL A 284 -23.32 0.30 -14.18
CA VAL A 284 -24.12 1.46 -13.76
C VAL A 284 -25.36 1.59 -14.63
N ASN A 285 -26.52 1.92 -14.07
CA ASN A 285 -27.72 2.31 -14.83
C ASN A 285 -28.51 3.43 -14.11
N GLN A 286 -29.73 3.69 -14.59
CA GLN A 286 -30.60 4.75 -14.07
C GLN A 286 -32.03 4.22 -13.90
N ASP A 287 -32.70 4.65 -12.82
CA ASP A 287 -34.07 4.29 -12.48
C ASP A 287 -35.10 4.80 -13.51
N GLY A 288 -34.74 5.86 -14.24
CA GLY A 288 -35.62 6.48 -15.23
C GLY A 288 -36.79 7.22 -14.59
N ARG A 289 -38.00 7.04 -15.12
CA ARG A 289 -39.21 7.71 -14.59
C ARG A 289 -39.81 6.89 -13.45
N THR A 290 -39.74 7.41 -12.23
CA THR A 290 -40.42 6.85 -11.04
C THR A 290 -41.56 7.78 -10.58
N GLN A 291 -42.30 7.37 -9.53
CA GLN A 291 -43.41 8.18 -8.98
C GLN A 291 -42.95 9.48 -8.30
N GLY A 292 -41.66 9.57 -7.98
CA GLY A 292 -41.02 10.75 -7.43
C GLY A 292 -39.51 10.58 -7.55
N ILE A 293 -38.78 11.66 -7.80
CA ILE A 293 -37.35 11.61 -8.13
C ILE A 293 -36.50 10.83 -7.12
N THR A 294 -36.94 10.75 -5.86
CA THR A 294 -36.26 10.06 -4.76
C THR A 294 -36.71 8.62 -4.51
N LEU A 295 -37.71 8.13 -5.25
CA LEU A 295 -38.25 6.79 -5.08
C LEU A 295 -37.50 5.79 -5.97
N PRO A 296 -37.00 4.68 -5.41
CA PRO A 296 -36.20 3.72 -6.14
C PRO A 296 -37.01 2.87 -7.14
N ASN A 297 -36.36 2.35 -8.17
CA ASN A 297 -36.96 1.42 -9.14
C ASN A 297 -36.38 -0.01 -9.00
N GLY A 298 -37.17 -0.91 -8.40
CA GLY A 298 -36.75 -2.31 -8.21
C GLY A 298 -36.48 -3.08 -9.49
N GLN A 299 -37.17 -2.75 -10.60
CA GLN A 299 -36.91 -3.39 -11.89
C GLN A 299 -35.55 -2.96 -12.45
N ALA A 300 -35.22 -1.67 -12.37
CA ALA A 300 -33.92 -1.17 -12.80
C ALA A 300 -32.77 -1.78 -11.98
N GLN A 301 -32.97 -1.99 -10.68
CA GLN A 301 -32.01 -2.70 -9.82
C GLN A 301 -31.85 -4.17 -10.23
N GLU A 302 -32.94 -4.89 -10.48
CA GLU A 302 -32.87 -6.29 -10.96
C GLU A 302 -32.14 -6.39 -12.30
N GLU A 303 -32.51 -5.55 -13.27
CA GLU A 303 -31.92 -5.50 -14.61
C GLU A 303 -30.42 -5.20 -14.53
N LEU A 304 -30.00 -4.28 -13.66
CA LEU A 304 -28.58 -3.99 -13.45
C LEU A 304 -27.82 -5.21 -12.96
N ILE A 305 -28.34 -5.89 -11.92
CA ILE A 305 -27.67 -7.07 -11.34
C ILE A 305 -27.57 -8.18 -12.39
N ARG A 306 -28.67 -8.47 -13.12
CA ARG A 306 -28.67 -9.48 -14.19
C ARG A 306 -27.63 -9.15 -15.26
N ARG A 307 -27.66 -7.93 -15.78
CA ARG A 307 -26.74 -7.48 -16.83
C ARG A 307 -25.28 -7.65 -16.41
N VAL A 308 -24.92 -7.26 -15.19
CA VAL A 308 -23.52 -7.39 -14.70
C VAL A 308 -23.07 -8.86 -14.63
N TYR A 309 -23.96 -9.79 -14.25
CA TYR A 309 -23.65 -11.22 -14.24
C TYR A 309 -23.58 -11.79 -15.67
N GLU A 310 -24.49 -11.38 -16.55
CA GLU A 310 -24.55 -11.81 -17.96
C GLU A 310 -23.32 -11.33 -18.75
N GLU A 311 -22.95 -10.05 -18.64
CA GLU A 311 -21.78 -9.44 -19.31
C GLU A 311 -20.45 -10.08 -18.89
N ALA A 312 -20.40 -10.68 -17.71
CA ALA A 312 -19.23 -11.38 -17.18
C ALA A 312 -19.35 -12.91 -17.22
N ASN A 313 -20.43 -13.44 -17.81
CA ASN A 313 -20.71 -14.87 -17.91
C ASN A 313 -20.62 -15.61 -16.56
N LEU A 314 -21.21 -15.01 -15.51
CA LEU A 314 -21.18 -15.53 -14.14
C LEU A 314 -22.47 -16.26 -13.82
N ASN A 315 -22.36 -17.34 -13.04
CA ASN A 315 -23.53 -18.02 -12.50
C ASN A 315 -24.04 -17.31 -11.23
N PRO A 316 -25.26 -16.76 -11.23
CA PRO A 316 -25.87 -16.13 -10.05
C PRO A 316 -25.92 -17.03 -8.81
N ASP A 317 -26.01 -18.36 -9.01
CA ASP A 317 -26.09 -19.34 -7.92
C ASP A 317 -24.76 -19.52 -7.17
N GLU A 318 -23.65 -19.02 -7.73
CA GLU A 318 -22.31 -19.01 -7.12
C GLU A 318 -22.05 -17.73 -6.29
N CYS A 319 -23.02 -16.81 -6.23
CA CYS A 319 -22.98 -15.66 -5.32
C CYS A 319 -23.30 -16.11 -3.89
N GLY A 320 -22.36 -15.91 -2.96
CA GLY A 320 -22.54 -16.32 -1.57
C GLY A 320 -23.18 -15.26 -0.69
N PHE A 321 -22.95 -13.99 -1.03
CA PHE A 321 -23.38 -12.87 -0.21
C PHE A 321 -23.58 -11.61 -1.05
N VAL A 322 -24.59 -10.81 -0.69
CA VAL A 322 -24.84 -9.48 -1.26
C VAL A 322 -24.72 -8.42 -0.16
N GLU A 323 -23.73 -7.55 -0.31
CA GLU A 323 -23.64 -6.28 0.41
C GLU A 323 -24.59 -5.30 -0.26
N MET A 324 -25.78 -5.18 0.32
CA MET A 324 -26.86 -4.38 -0.21
C MET A 324 -26.67 -2.89 0.14
N HIS A 325 -27.33 -2.03 -0.63
CA HIS A 325 -27.45 -0.63 -0.30
C HIS A 325 -28.13 -0.46 1.07
N GLY A 326 -29.24 -1.15 1.35
CA GLY A 326 -29.80 -1.37 2.68
C GLY A 326 -29.75 -0.16 3.61
N THR A 327 -30.46 0.91 3.26
CA THR A 327 -30.48 2.17 4.02
C THR A 327 -31.41 2.14 5.24
N GLY A 328 -32.13 1.05 5.48
CA GLY A 328 -33.04 0.97 6.63
C GLY A 328 -34.33 1.73 6.39
N THR A 329 -34.73 1.92 5.14
CA THR A 329 -35.94 2.67 4.79
C THR A 329 -37.12 1.74 4.60
N LYS A 330 -38.31 2.19 5.03
CA LYS A 330 -39.56 1.42 4.94
C LYS A 330 -39.86 0.94 3.52
N THR A 331 -39.62 1.77 2.52
CA THR A 331 -39.93 1.47 1.12
C THR A 331 -38.73 0.87 0.37
N GLY A 332 -37.51 1.34 0.64
CA GLY A 332 -36.32 0.92 -0.12
C GLY A 332 -35.87 -0.50 0.20
N ASP A 333 -35.89 -0.90 1.49
CA ASP A 333 -35.39 -2.21 1.89
C ASP A 333 -36.19 -3.38 1.25
N PRO A 334 -37.54 -3.37 1.21
CA PRO A 334 -38.30 -4.40 0.50
C PRO A 334 -38.09 -4.39 -1.01
N ILE A 335 -37.98 -3.21 -1.64
CA ILE A 335 -37.73 -3.07 -3.08
C ILE A 335 -36.39 -3.71 -3.45
N GLU A 336 -35.34 -3.37 -2.70
CA GLU A 336 -34.01 -3.90 -2.96
C GLU A 336 -33.94 -5.41 -2.70
N ALA A 337 -34.50 -5.90 -1.59
CA ALA A 337 -34.52 -7.33 -1.30
C ALA A 337 -35.26 -8.12 -2.39
N THR A 338 -36.33 -7.57 -2.94
CA THR A 338 -37.07 -8.17 -4.06
C THR A 338 -36.20 -8.24 -5.32
N ALA A 339 -35.52 -7.14 -5.68
CA ALA A 339 -34.65 -7.09 -6.84
C ALA A 339 -33.48 -8.10 -6.74
N VAL A 340 -32.85 -8.18 -5.57
CA VAL A 340 -31.78 -9.14 -5.28
C VAL A 340 -32.29 -10.58 -5.34
N HIS A 341 -33.45 -10.87 -4.75
CA HIS A 341 -34.07 -12.20 -4.84
C HIS A 341 -34.34 -12.59 -6.29
N ALA A 342 -34.92 -11.67 -7.07
CA ALA A 342 -35.27 -11.93 -8.45
C ALA A 342 -34.02 -12.20 -9.31
N ALA A 343 -32.93 -11.47 -9.10
CA ALA A 343 -31.69 -11.63 -9.85
C ALA A 343 -30.84 -12.84 -9.40
N LEU A 344 -30.65 -13.04 -8.08
CA LEU A 344 -29.64 -13.96 -7.52
C LEU A 344 -30.24 -15.07 -6.61
N GLY A 345 -31.53 -14.96 -6.28
CA GLY A 345 -32.20 -15.77 -5.26
C GLY A 345 -33.11 -16.89 -5.77
N LYS A 346 -33.45 -16.91 -7.06
CA LYS A 346 -34.50 -17.81 -7.61
C LYS A 346 -34.26 -19.31 -7.37
N ASN A 347 -33.01 -19.78 -7.44
CA ASN A 347 -32.68 -21.20 -7.27
C ASN A 347 -32.20 -21.57 -5.85
N ARG A 348 -32.36 -20.66 -4.88
CA ARG A 348 -31.87 -20.88 -3.51
C ARG A 348 -32.77 -21.86 -2.76
N ILE A 349 -32.14 -22.73 -1.98
CA ILE A 349 -32.80 -23.75 -1.13
C ILE A 349 -32.40 -23.53 0.34
N PRO A 350 -33.13 -24.07 1.33
CA PRO A 350 -32.82 -23.85 2.74
C PRO A 350 -31.39 -24.25 3.17
N ARG A 351 -30.80 -25.25 2.48
CA ARG A 351 -29.41 -25.70 2.71
C ARG A 351 -28.36 -24.81 2.05
N ASN A 352 -28.75 -23.95 1.12
CA ASN A 352 -27.90 -23.03 0.38
C ASN A 352 -28.59 -21.66 0.24
N PRO A 353 -28.84 -20.96 1.36
CA PRO A 353 -29.51 -19.67 1.32
C PRO A 353 -28.59 -18.60 0.70
N LEU A 354 -29.19 -17.55 0.14
CA LEU A 354 -28.46 -16.34 -0.20
C LEU A 354 -28.29 -15.49 1.07
N TYR A 355 -27.05 -15.19 1.44
CA TYR A 355 -26.80 -14.28 2.56
C TYR A 355 -26.84 -12.84 2.08
N VAL A 356 -27.42 -11.96 2.89
CA VAL A 356 -27.46 -10.53 2.59
C VAL A 356 -27.16 -9.72 3.85
N GLY A 357 -26.66 -8.51 3.65
CA GLY A 357 -26.30 -7.59 4.73
C GLY A 357 -26.07 -6.17 4.24
N SER A 358 -25.73 -5.30 5.18
CA SER A 358 -25.32 -3.92 4.96
C SER A 358 -24.45 -3.48 6.13
N VAL A 359 -23.36 -2.77 5.85
CA VAL A 359 -22.46 -2.19 6.86
C VAL A 359 -23.02 -0.92 7.52
N LYS A 360 -24.04 -0.29 6.93
CA LYS A 360 -24.57 1.01 7.37
C LYS A 360 -25.11 1.04 8.81
N PRO A 361 -25.62 -0.06 9.40
CA PRO A 361 -25.94 -0.11 10.83
C PRO A 361 -24.71 0.03 11.73
N ASN A 362 -23.54 -0.38 11.25
CA ASN A 362 -22.27 -0.29 11.96
C ASN A 362 -21.63 1.10 11.82
N THR A 363 -21.61 1.68 10.61
CA THR A 363 -20.85 2.91 10.32
C THR A 363 -21.70 4.10 9.86
N GLY A 364 -23.02 3.95 9.76
CA GLY A 364 -23.91 4.94 9.18
C GLY A 364 -23.93 4.91 7.65
N HIS A 365 -24.79 5.73 7.05
CA HIS A 365 -24.77 5.93 5.61
C HIS A 365 -23.68 6.93 5.26
N LEU A 366 -22.55 6.43 4.75
CA LEU A 366 -21.37 7.22 4.38
C LEU A 366 -21.44 7.86 2.99
N GLU A 367 -22.60 7.79 2.36
CA GLU A 367 -22.89 8.44 1.07
C GLU A 367 -21.86 8.10 -0.06
N GLY A 368 -21.07 7.02 0.11
CA GLY A 368 -20.05 6.57 -0.84
C GLY A 368 -18.98 5.56 -0.36
N ALA A 369 -19.21 4.65 0.59
CA ALA A 369 -18.23 3.56 0.88
C ALA A 369 -18.87 2.35 1.60
N ASN A 370 -18.62 1.08 1.22
CA ASN A 370 -19.16 -0.11 1.91
C ASN A 370 -18.23 -1.36 1.86
N LEU A 371 -18.25 -2.20 2.91
CA LEU A 371 -17.50 -3.47 3.07
C LEU A 371 -18.34 -4.50 3.86
N MET A 372 -18.16 -5.83 3.68
CA MET A 372 -19.13 -6.83 4.17
C MET A 372 -18.72 -7.70 5.36
N LEU A 373 -19.47 -7.55 6.47
CA LEU A 373 -19.25 -8.19 7.77
C LEU A 373 -20.54 -8.20 8.63
N PRO A 374 -20.61 -8.88 9.79
CA PRO A 374 -21.85 -8.99 10.57
C PRO A 374 -22.43 -7.64 10.94
N LYS A 375 -23.75 -7.54 10.76
CA LYS A 375 -24.50 -6.32 11.00
C LYS A 375 -24.64 -6.06 12.51
N ALA A 376 -24.39 -4.82 12.93
CA ALA A 376 -24.79 -4.32 14.24
C ALA A 376 -26.31 -4.09 14.34
N GLU A 377 -26.86 -4.26 15.55
CA GLU A 377 -28.24 -3.89 15.90
C GLU A 377 -29.34 -4.49 15.00
N PHE A 378 -29.36 -5.82 14.84
CA PHE A 378 -30.48 -6.55 14.22
C PHE A 378 -31.29 -7.32 15.26
N ASN A 379 -32.61 -7.08 15.30
CA ASN A 379 -33.54 -7.74 16.20
C ASN A 379 -34.39 -8.76 15.43
N LYS A 380 -35.23 -8.28 14.51
CA LYS A 380 -36.18 -9.10 13.78
C LYS A 380 -36.34 -8.60 12.36
N ALA A 381 -36.42 -9.54 11.41
CA ALA A 381 -36.56 -9.22 10.00
C ALA A 381 -37.85 -8.44 9.72
N ASN A 382 -37.76 -7.49 8.80
CA ASN A 382 -38.91 -6.74 8.30
C ASN A 382 -39.96 -7.71 7.72
N PRO A 383 -41.23 -7.68 8.20
CA PRO A 383 -42.28 -8.60 7.75
C PRO A 383 -42.68 -8.42 6.29
N ASP A 384 -42.40 -7.26 5.69
CA ASP A 384 -42.66 -7.00 4.26
C ASP A 384 -41.64 -7.71 3.34
N ILE A 385 -40.61 -8.33 3.92
CA ILE A 385 -39.60 -9.09 3.20
C ILE A 385 -39.76 -10.58 3.52
N PRO A 386 -40.22 -11.42 2.58
CA PRO A 386 -40.49 -12.84 2.81
C PRO A 386 -39.19 -13.68 2.79
N MET A 387 -38.24 -13.34 3.66
CA MET A 387 -36.90 -13.94 3.79
C MET A 387 -36.93 -15.48 3.82
N SER A 388 -37.86 -16.06 4.58
CA SER A 388 -38.00 -17.51 4.72
C SER A 388 -38.43 -18.17 3.40
N ALA A 389 -39.41 -17.59 2.70
CA ALA A 389 -39.89 -18.12 1.42
C ALA A 389 -38.83 -18.00 0.31
N TRP A 390 -38.03 -16.94 0.36
CA TRP A 390 -36.97 -16.67 -0.61
C TRP A 390 -35.65 -17.37 -0.31
N ASN A 391 -35.55 -18.13 0.78
CA ASN A 391 -34.31 -18.71 1.27
C ASN A 391 -33.18 -17.66 1.37
N MET A 392 -33.54 -16.45 1.81
CA MET A 392 -32.60 -15.36 2.08
C MET A 392 -32.38 -15.23 3.58
N LYS A 393 -31.14 -14.94 4.00
CA LYS A 393 -30.79 -14.80 5.41
C LYS A 393 -29.93 -13.57 5.65
N ILE A 394 -30.35 -12.76 6.64
CA ILE A 394 -29.55 -11.68 7.17
C ILE A 394 -28.39 -12.25 7.97
N LEU A 395 -27.18 -11.73 7.73
CA LEU A 395 -26.00 -12.14 8.47
C LEU A 395 -25.91 -11.41 9.82
N THR A 396 -26.28 -12.12 10.90
CA THR A 396 -26.26 -11.58 12.28
C THR A 396 -25.07 -12.05 13.12
N THR A 397 -24.39 -13.13 12.70
CA THR A 397 -23.20 -13.67 13.37
C THR A 397 -22.13 -14.03 12.35
N THR A 398 -20.86 -13.98 12.78
CA THR A 398 -19.73 -14.41 11.95
C THR A 398 -19.89 -15.88 11.56
N ARG A 399 -19.53 -16.20 10.32
CA ARG A 399 -19.58 -17.57 9.81
C ARG A 399 -18.47 -17.81 8.80
N PRO A 400 -18.03 -19.08 8.63
CA PRO A 400 -17.12 -19.43 7.55
C PRO A 400 -17.72 -19.11 6.18
N TRP A 401 -16.88 -18.62 5.26
CA TRP A 401 -17.27 -18.41 3.87
C TRP A 401 -17.68 -19.74 3.22
N PRO A 402 -18.82 -19.83 2.52
CA PRO A 402 -19.27 -21.08 1.93
C PRO A 402 -18.31 -21.54 0.82
N SER A 403 -17.74 -22.75 0.94
CA SER A 403 -16.67 -23.24 0.07
C SER A 403 -17.02 -23.33 -1.43
N ARG A 404 -18.31 -23.44 -1.77
CA ARG A 404 -18.81 -23.49 -3.15
C ARG A 404 -19.14 -22.10 -3.74
N MET A 405 -19.15 -21.06 -2.91
CA MET A 405 -19.48 -19.71 -3.35
C MET A 405 -18.21 -19.00 -3.80
N LYS A 406 -18.27 -18.44 -5.00
CA LYS A 406 -17.16 -17.74 -5.64
C LYS A 406 -17.30 -16.25 -5.52
N TYR A 407 -18.53 -15.77 -5.59
CA TYR A 407 -18.82 -14.36 -5.82
C TYR A 407 -19.46 -13.69 -4.62
N LEU A 408 -19.21 -12.40 -4.58
CA LEU A 408 -19.81 -11.43 -3.70
C LEU A 408 -20.34 -10.28 -4.53
N SER A 409 -21.57 -9.86 -4.27
CA SER A 409 -22.13 -8.67 -4.90
C SER A 409 -22.11 -7.48 -3.95
N VAL A 410 -21.85 -6.28 -4.47
CA VAL A 410 -21.96 -5.00 -3.75
C VAL A 410 -22.86 -4.06 -4.56
N SER A 411 -23.89 -3.51 -3.92
CA SER A 411 -24.84 -2.58 -4.53
C SER A 411 -24.83 -1.22 -3.87
N ASN A 412 -25.01 -0.16 -4.67
CA ASN A 412 -25.19 1.19 -4.16
C ASN A 412 -26.09 2.00 -5.08
N TYR A 413 -27.13 2.63 -4.52
CA TYR A 413 -28.14 3.37 -5.28
C TYR A 413 -28.20 4.82 -4.82
N GLY A 414 -28.09 5.76 -5.76
CA GLY A 414 -28.24 7.19 -5.54
C GLY A 414 -29.71 7.54 -5.38
N PHE A 415 -30.01 8.50 -4.49
CA PHE A 415 -31.39 8.95 -4.32
C PHE A 415 -31.93 9.64 -5.58
N GLU A 416 -31.05 10.09 -6.49
CA GLU A 416 -31.39 10.66 -7.79
C GLU A 416 -31.59 9.62 -8.91
N GLY A 417 -31.55 8.32 -8.56
CA GLY A 417 -31.87 7.20 -9.44
C GLY A 417 -30.68 6.52 -10.11
N THR A 418 -29.45 7.01 -9.92
CA THR A 418 -28.25 6.34 -10.47
C THR A 418 -27.92 5.10 -9.65
N ASN A 419 -27.89 3.93 -10.27
CA ASN A 419 -27.57 2.68 -9.57
C ASN A 419 -26.21 2.15 -10.01
N ALA A 420 -25.46 1.57 -9.07
CA ALA A 420 -24.21 0.89 -9.34
C ALA A 420 -24.17 -0.49 -8.68
N HIS A 421 -23.55 -1.45 -9.36
CA HIS A 421 -23.36 -2.82 -8.88
C HIS A 421 -21.97 -3.34 -9.25
N ALA A 422 -21.33 -4.07 -8.35
CA ALA A 422 -20.05 -4.74 -8.60
C ALA A 422 -20.06 -6.17 -8.08
N VAL A 423 -19.34 -7.05 -8.77
CA VAL A 423 -19.13 -8.45 -8.40
C VAL A 423 -17.66 -8.68 -8.12
N LEU A 424 -17.38 -9.13 -6.90
CA LEU A 424 -16.05 -9.46 -6.42
C LEU A 424 -15.90 -10.97 -6.26
N GLN A 425 -14.65 -11.42 -6.31
CA GLN A 425 -14.26 -12.79 -5.98
C GLN A 425 -13.01 -12.78 -5.09
N LYS A 426 -12.79 -13.90 -4.41
CA LYS A 426 -11.58 -14.13 -3.62
C LYS A 426 -10.33 -13.99 -4.50
N ALA A 427 -9.27 -13.41 -3.95
CA ALA A 427 -7.95 -13.41 -4.58
C ALA A 427 -7.52 -14.84 -4.95
N PRO A 428 -6.88 -15.05 -6.12
CA PRO A 428 -6.32 -16.34 -6.45
C PRO A 428 -5.30 -16.74 -5.38
N LEU A 429 -5.36 -17.99 -4.92
CA LEU A 429 -4.26 -18.53 -4.13
C LEU A 429 -3.04 -18.51 -5.05
N LEU A 430 -1.99 -17.78 -4.68
CA LEU A 430 -0.69 -17.98 -5.30
C LEU A 430 -0.43 -19.48 -5.19
N SER A 431 -0.35 -20.18 -6.32
CA SER A 431 0.08 -21.57 -6.33
C SER A 431 1.37 -21.57 -5.53
N LYS A 432 1.42 -22.32 -4.42
CA LYS A 432 2.72 -22.71 -3.87
C LYS A 432 3.50 -23.16 -5.10
N ALA A 433 4.59 -22.46 -5.42
CA ALA A 433 5.52 -23.02 -6.39
C ALA A 433 5.73 -24.48 -5.95
N PRO A 434 5.69 -25.46 -6.86
CA PRO A 434 5.97 -26.82 -6.48
C PRO A 434 7.21 -26.80 -5.57
N ASP A 435 7.19 -27.53 -4.46
CA ASP A 435 8.41 -27.90 -3.71
C ASP A 435 9.35 -28.77 -4.58
N GLU A 436 9.35 -28.59 -5.91
CA GLU A 436 10.48 -28.92 -6.74
C GLU A 436 11.54 -27.92 -6.36
N ALA A 437 12.45 -28.38 -5.52
CA ALA A 437 13.74 -27.78 -5.28
C ALA A 437 14.33 -27.29 -6.61
N VAL A 438 14.17 -26.01 -6.88
CA VAL A 438 15.14 -25.29 -7.68
C VAL A 438 16.35 -25.26 -6.74
N GLU A 439 17.32 -26.14 -6.99
CA GLU A 439 18.59 -26.23 -6.26
C GLU A 439 19.46 -24.96 -6.39
N ASP A 440 18.95 -23.87 -6.97
CA ASP A 440 19.48 -22.51 -6.84
C ASP A 440 18.76 -21.79 -5.69
N VAL A 441 18.94 -22.26 -4.46
CA VAL A 441 18.57 -21.45 -3.29
C VAL A 441 19.58 -20.29 -3.25
N GLU A 442 19.15 -19.09 -3.67
CA GLU A 442 19.85 -17.87 -3.26
C GLU A 442 20.06 -17.94 -1.75
N VAL A 443 21.33 -18.04 -1.33
CA VAL A 443 21.69 -18.11 0.08
C VAL A 443 21.11 -16.88 0.76
N ASP A 444 20.08 -17.04 1.58
CA ASP A 444 19.43 -15.94 2.30
C ASP A 444 20.40 -15.42 3.38
N PRO A 445 20.96 -14.20 3.26
CA PRO A 445 21.97 -13.74 4.21
C PRO A 445 21.42 -13.71 5.63
N LYS A 446 22.15 -14.30 6.58
CA LYS A 446 21.74 -14.39 7.99
C LYS A 446 21.48 -13.03 8.61
N ARG A 447 22.21 -12.01 8.15
CA ARG A 447 22.10 -10.63 8.62
C ARG A 447 21.34 -9.80 7.60
N LYS A 448 20.29 -9.13 8.06
CA LYS A 448 19.44 -8.25 7.25
C LYS A 448 19.58 -6.81 7.69
N LEU A 449 19.38 -5.90 6.74
CA LEU A 449 19.29 -4.46 6.99
C LEU A 449 17.82 -4.03 6.91
N PHE A 450 17.33 -3.40 7.97
CA PHE A 450 15.99 -2.84 8.07
C PHE A 450 16.10 -1.32 7.94
N LEU A 451 15.45 -0.77 6.91
CA LEU A 451 15.41 0.67 6.66
C LEU A 451 14.06 1.22 7.14
N ILE A 452 14.09 2.07 8.15
CA ILE A 452 12.89 2.76 8.64
C ILE A 452 13.02 4.22 8.28
N SER A 453 11.98 4.79 7.67
CA SER A 453 11.97 6.19 7.28
C SER A 453 10.66 6.91 7.63
N ALA A 454 10.76 8.22 7.84
CA ALA A 454 9.65 9.14 8.05
C ALA A 454 9.97 10.54 7.49
N ASN A 455 8.98 11.42 7.40
CA ASN A 455 9.17 12.76 6.84
C ASN A 455 9.76 13.78 7.84
N ASP A 456 9.62 13.52 9.14
CA ASP A 456 10.22 14.29 10.22
C ASP A 456 10.77 13.38 11.34
N LYS A 457 11.45 14.01 12.31
CA LYS A 457 12.12 13.30 13.42
C LYS A 457 11.13 12.63 14.37
N GLU A 458 10.03 13.30 14.71
CA GLU A 458 9.04 12.76 15.66
C GLU A 458 8.27 11.61 15.03
N SER A 459 7.84 11.76 13.77
CA SER A 459 7.19 10.67 13.02
C SER A 459 8.08 9.44 12.89
N LEU A 460 9.41 9.61 12.78
CA LEU A 460 10.33 8.47 12.80
C LEU A 460 10.35 7.77 14.16
N ARG A 461 10.33 8.52 15.26
CA ARG A 461 10.27 7.94 16.62
C ARG A 461 8.96 7.22 16.84
N THR A 462 7.85 7.80 16.41
CA THR A 462 6.52 7.17 16.46
C THR A 462 6.52 5.87 15.67
N ARG A 463 6.97 5.87 14.41
CA ARG A 463 7.03 4.66 13.58
C ARG A 463 7.89 3.55 14.19
N ILE A 464 9.02 3.88 14.82
CA ILE A 464 9.86 2.91 15.53
C ILE A 464 9.12 2.33 16.75
N LYS A 465 8.42 3.17 17.51
CA LYS A 465 7.59 2.73 18.64
C LYS A 465 6.44 1.83 18.16
N ASP A 466 5.80 2.18 17.05
CA ASP A 466 4.69 1.44 16.47
C ASP A 466 5.13 0.04 16.02
N PHE A 467 6.35 -0.12 15.50
CA PHE A 467 6.91 -1.45 15.24
C PHE A 467 7.09 -2.27 16.53
N GLY A 468 7.49 -1.64 17.63
CA GLY A 468 7.56 -2.30 18.93
C GLY A 468 6.19 -2.82 19.37
N ILE A 469 5.16 -1.96 19.29
CA ILE A 469 3.77 -2.32 19.61
C ILE A 469 3.28 -3.45 18.68
N TYR A 470 3.56 -3.35 17.39
CA TYR A 470 3.18 -4.36 16.40
C TYR A 470 3.79 -5.73 16.72
N PHE A 471 5.08 -5.78 17.06
CA PHE A 471 5.75 -7.02 17.45
C PHE A 471 5.20 -7.61 18.75
N GLU A 472 4.79 -6.79 19.71
CA GLU A 472 4.13 -7.25 20.94
C GLU A 472 2.73 -7.81 20.70
N GLN A 473 1.96 -7.21 19.77
CA GLN A 473 0.59 -7.60 19.46
C GLN A 473 0.49 -8.80 18.52
N HIS A 474 1.51 -9.02 17.69
CA HIS A 474 1.53 -10.06 16.66
C HIS A 474 2.72 -11.02 16.82
N PRO A 475 2.78 -11.84 17.88
CA PRO A 475 3.88 -12.77 18.11
C PRO A 475 4.01 -13.86 17.01
N GLU A 476 2.98 -14.07 16.20
CA GLU A 476 3.05 -14.93 15.01
C GLU A 476 4.04 -14.41 13.96
N VAL A 477 4.41 -13.12 13.99
CA VAL A 477 5.34 -12.56 13.00
C VAL A 477 6.77 -13.09 13.15
N PHE A 478 7.11 -13.65 14.30
CA PHE A 478 8.45 -14.21 14.58
C PHE A 478 8.72 -15.56 13.90
N GLU A 479 7.80 -16.06 13.06
CA GLU A 479 8.05 -17.22 12.20
C GLU A 479 9.20 -16.95 11.21
N LYS A 480 10.09 -17.94 11.02
CA LYS A 480 11.35 -17.79 10.25
C LYS A 480 11.16 -17.27 8.81
N THR A 481 10.02 -17.55 8.19
CA THR A 481 9.68 -17.10 6.83
C THR A 481 9.38 -15.61 6.72
N LEU A 482 9.09 -14.91 7.82
CA LEU A 482 8.70 -13.50 7.79
C LEU A 482 9.88 -12.53 7.96
N PHE A 483 11.01 -12.97 8.53
CA PHE A 483 12.16 -12.11 8.77
C PHE A 483 12.73 -11.50 7.46
N GLY A 484 12.97 -12.32 6.45
CA GLY A 484 13.42 -11.87 5.13
C GLY A 484 12.38 -11.00 4.41
N ASN A 485 11.10 -11.41 4.46
CA ASN A 485 10.00 -10.66 3.86
C ASN A 485 9.80 -9.28 4.50
N PHE A 486 10.00 -9.16 5.81
CA PHE A 486 9.90 -7.88 6.52
C PHE A 486 11.02 -6.92 6.10
N ALA A 487 12.26 -7.42 6.00
CA ALA A 487 13.40 -6.63 5.50
C ALA A 487 13.16 -6.18 4.05
N TYR A 488 12.70 -7.11 3.20
CA TYR A 488 12.36 -6.81 1.81
C TYR A 488 11.27 -5.74 1.70
N THR A 489 10.21 -5.85 2.51
CA THR A 489 9.09 -4.92 2.49
C THR A 489 9.54 -3.51 2.89
N LEU A 490 10.24 -3.36 4.01
CA LEU A 490 10.74 -2.05 4.45
C LEU A 490 11.77 -1.44 3.48
N GLY A 491 12.61 -2.27 2.87
CA GLY A 491 13.67 -1.81 1.95
C GLY A 491 13.18 -1.48 0.53
N ASN A 492 12.22 -2.24 -0.01
CA ASN A 492 11.85 -2.18 -1.43
C ASN A 492 10.39 -1.81 -1.69
N LYS A 493 9.50 -1.99 -0.71
CA LYS A 493 8.05 -1.81 -0.87
C LYS A 493 7.52 -0.58 -0.13
N MET A 494 8.37 0.11 0.63
CA MET A 494 8.03 1.36 1.33
C MET A 494 8.78 2.57 0.76
N SER A 495 8.11 3.73 0.78
CA SER A 495 8.70 5.01 0.39
C SER A 495 9.91 5.34 1.26
N GLN A 496 10.98 5.85 0.65
CA GLN A 496 12.21 6.21 1.36
C GLN A 496 12.20 7.70 1.70
N LEU A 497 11.61 8.05 2.85
CA LEU A 497 11.38 9.43 3.29
C LEU A 497 12.65 10.10 3.83
N SER A 498 12.57 11.40 4.16
CA SER A 498 13.75 12.24 4.42
C SER A 498 14.53 11.87 5.68
N TYR A 499 13.90 11.37 6.74
CA TYR A 499 14.59 10.93 7.95
C TYR A 499 14.65 9.42 7.97
N ARG A 500 15.86 8.85 8.06
CA ARG A 500 16.08 7.41 7.91
C ARG A 500 16.94 6.86 9.03
N VAL A 501 16.70 5.61 9.38
CA VAL A 501 17.62 4.78 10.18
C VAL A 501 17.77 3.41 9.56
N GLY A 502 19.00 2.91 9.53
CA GLY A 502 19.31 1.53 9.18
C GLY A 502 19.62 0.72 10.43
N VAL A 503 18.92 -0.39 10.63
CA VAL A 503 19.16 -1.31 11.74
C VAL A 503 19.53 -2.67 11.17
N SER A 504 20.70 -3.18 11.53
CA SER A 504 21.09 -4.55 11.17
C SER A 504 20.66 -5.52 12.25
N ALA A 505 20.00 -6.61 11.87
CA ALA A 505 19.58 -7.66 12.77
C ALA A 505 19.74 -9.05 12.12
N THR A 506 19.68 -10.09 12.95
CA THR A 506 19.75 -11.51 12.52
C THR A 506 18.47 -12.31 12.80
N SER A 507 17.51 -11.69 13.49
CA SER A 507 16.15 -12.18 13.71
C SER A 507 15.23 -10.99 14.00
N LEU A 508 13.91 -11.22 14.01
CA LEU A 508 12.95 -10.19 14.44
C LEU A 508 13.06 -9.88 15.94
N ASP A 509 13.45 -10.85 16.78
CA ASP A 509 13.72 -10.60 18.20
C ASP A 509 14.91 -9.64 18.39
N ASP A 510 16.01 -9.90 17.68
CA ASP A 510 17.19 -9.02 17.67
C ASP A 510 16.83 -7.62 17.14
N LEU A 511 15.97 -7.55 16.11
CA LEU A 511 15.45 -6.27 15.62
C LEU A 511 14.65 -5.53 16.70
N GLY A 512 13.70 -6.19 17.37
CA GLY A 512 12.87 -5.60 18.42
C GLY A 512 13.71 -5.04 19.57
N ILE A 513 14.69 -5.81 20.06
CA ILE A 513 15.64 -5.37 21.10
C ILE A 513 16.42 -4.13 20.63
N ARG A 514 16.93 -4.15 19.39
CA ARG A 514 17.69 -3.02 18.84
C ARG A 514 16.84 -1.78 18.69
N LEU A 515 15.60 -1.90 18.22
CA LEU A 515 14.68 -0.76 18.09
C LEU A 515 14.35 -0.15 19.45
N ALA A 516 14.13 -0.97 20.48
CA ALA A 516 13.87 -0.50 21.85
C ALA A 516 15.08 0.24 22.47
N GLN A 517 16.30 -0.18 22.14
CA GLN A 517 17.55 0.42 22.64
C GLN A 517 18.08 1.58 21.78
N LEU A 518 17.47 1.81 20.61
CA LEU A 518 17.99 2.72 19.60
C LEU A 518 17.94 4.17 20.11
N LYS A 519 19.12 4.78 20.27
CA LYS A 519 19.22 6.23 20.46
C LYS A 519 19.05 6.93 19.12
N ILE A 520 17.85 7.45 18.88
CA ILE A 520 17.46 8.06 17.60
C ILE A 520 18.11 9.45 17.45
N ASN A 521 19.18 9.52 16.66
CA ASN A 521 19.79 10.76 16.16
C ASN A 521 19.67 10.81 14.63
N PRO A 522 18.46 10.96 14.07
CA PRO A 522 18.23 10.74 12.66
C PRO A 522 18.73 11.96 11.89
N SER A 523 19.52 11.69 10.86
CA SER A 523 19.93 12.70 9.89
C SER A 523 18.87 12.82 8.80
N ARG A 524 18.64 14.06 8.37
CA ARG A 524 17.83 14.33 7.18
C ARG A 524 18.68 14.03 5.95
N VAL A 525 18.21 13.14 5.10
CA VAL A 525 18.80 12.86 3.78
C VAL A 525 18.39 13.99 2.83
N LEU A 526 19.38 14.73 2.31
CA LEU A 526 19.17 15.85 1.40
C LEU A 526 19.30 15.47 -0.09
N GLY A 527 19.93 14.33 -0.37
CA GLY A 527 20.17 13.85 -1.73
C GLY A 527 21.06 12.61 -1.74
N ALA A 528 21.36 12.11 -2.94
CA ALA A 528 22.30 11.00 -3.11
C ALA A 528 23.72 11.46 -2.71
N PRO A 529 24.45 10.68 -1.88
CA PRO A 529 25.82 11.02 -1.55
C PRO A 529 26.75 10.80 -2.74
N ILE A 530 27.81 11.60 -2.84
CA ILE A 530 28.95 11.30 -3.70
C ILE A 530 29.85 10.33 -2.93
N VAL A 531 30.04 9.13 -3.47
CA VAL A 531 30.81 8.06 -2.81
C VAL A 531 32.19 7.93 -3.45
N SER A 532 33.22 7.81 -2.62
CA SER A 532 34.59 7.49 -3.06
C SER A 532 35.03 6.16 -2.46
N PHE A 533 35.61 5.27 -3.27
CA PHE A 533 36.20 4.03 -2.76
C PHE A 533 37.69 4.23 -2.47
N VAL A 534 38.11 3.80 -1.28
CA VAL A 534 39.50 3.89 -0.81
C VAL A 534 40.06 2.49 -0.63
N PHE A 535 41.09 2.17 -1.39
CA PHE A 535 41.68 0.83 -1.46
C PHE A 535 42.96 0.75 -0.62
N THR A 536 42.99 -0.18 0.32
CA THR A 536 44.11 -0.37 1.24
C THR A 536 45.30 -1.02 0.54
N GLY A 537 46.51 -0.62 0.95
CA GLY A 537 47.74 -1.28 0.53
C GLY A 537 48.05 -2.55 1.33
N GLN A 538 49.24 -3.10 1.13
CA GLN A 538 49.77 -4.18 1.95
C GLN A 538 49.89 -3.74 3.42
N GLY A 539 49.54 -4.62 4.36
CA GLY A 539 49.51 -4.38 5.81
C GLY A 539 48.11 -4.41 6.42
N ALA A 540 47.06 -4.49 5.61
CA ALA A 540 45.67 -4.61 6.07
C ALA A 540 45.17 -6.06 6.15
N GLN A 541 45.95 -7.04 5.68
CA GLN A 541 45.57 -8.45 5.66
C GLN A 541 45.55 -9.07 7.07
N TRP A 542 44.70 -10.08 7.25
CA TRP A 542 44.66 -10.94 8.44
C TRP A 542 44.10 -12.32 8.04
N ALA A 543 44.39 -13.35 8.82
CA ALA A 543 43.93 -14.72 8.52
C ALA A 543 42.39 -14.82 8.59
N GLN A 544 41.77 -15.55 7.67
CA GLN A 544 40.31 -15.69 7.54
C GLN A 544 39.54 -14.38 7.26
N MET A 545 40.23 -13.36 6.75
CA MET A 545 39.56 -12.15 6.27
C MET A 545 38.56 -12.49 5.14
N ASP A 546 37.37 -11.91 5.22
CA ASP A 546 36.26 -12.05 4.26
C ASP A 546 35.70 -13.48 4.02
N VAL A 547 36.17 -14.50 4.74
CA VAL A 547 35.63 -15.88 4.66
C VAL A 547 34.10 -15.92 4.87
N PRO A 548 33.50 -15.19 5.84
CA PRO A 548 32.04 -15.15 5.94
C PRO A 548 31.34 -14.63 4.69
N LEU A 549 31.95 -13.68 3.94
CA LEU A 549 31.36 -13.14 2.72
C LEU A 549 31.38 -14.16 1.58
N ILE A 550 32.43 -14.98 1.50
CA ILE A 550 32.54 -16.09 0.54
C ILE A 550 31.38 -17.08 0.73
N HIS A 551 30.96 -17.33 1.97
CA HIS A 551 29.88 -18.28 2.27
C HIS A 551 28.48 -17.67 2.22
N GLU A 552 28.33 -16.35 2.38
CA GLU A 552 27.04 -15.68 2.43
C GLU A 552 26.59 -15.05 1.11
N TYR A 553 27.52 -14.64 0.24
CA TYR A 553 27.21 -13.88 -0.98
C TYR A 553 27.74 -14.57 -2.24
N PRO A 554 26.86 -15.16 -3.09
CA PRO A 554 27.28 -15.84 -4.32
C PRO A 554 28.09 -14.97 -5.29
N VAL A 555 27.77 -13.67 -5.38
CA VAL A 555 28.53 -12.70 -6.20
C VAL A 555 29.98 -12.57 -5.72
N TYR A 556 30.17 -12.55 -4.39
CA TYR A 556 31.49 -12.46 -3.77
C TYR A 556 32.26 -13.77 -3.96
N GLU A 557 31.62 -14.91 -3.70
CA GLU A 557 32.20 -16.25 -3.90
C GLU A 557 32.70 -16.43 -5.34
N LEU A 558 31.86 -16.09 -6.32
CA LEU A 558 32.20 -16.19 -7.73
C LEU A 558 33.40 -15.32 -8.11
N ALA A 559 33.47 -14.10 -7.57
CA ALA A 559 34.60 -13.21 -7.80
C ALA A 559 35.92 -13.80 -7.26
N ILE A 560 35.90 -14.38 -6.05
CA ILE A 560 37.07 -15.03 -5.45
C ILE A 560 37.49 -16.28 -6.24
N ARG A 561 36.54 -17.14 -6.64
CA ARG A 561 36.84 -18.31 -7.47
C ARG A 561 37.49 -17.92 -8.81
N ARG A 562 37.02 -16.84 -9.43
CA ARG A 562 37.62 -16.32 -10.67
C ARG A 562 39.03 -15.76 -10.43
N ALA A 563 39.25 -15.07 -9.32
CA ALA A 563 40.57 -14.56 -8.95
C ALA A 563 41.56 -15.71 -8.68
N ASP A 564 41.16 -16.75 -7.96
CA ASP A 564 41.96 -17.96 -7.74
C ASP A 564 42.33 -18.65 -9.06
N LEU A 565 41.37 -18.80 -9.98
CA LEU A 565 41.63 -19.36 -11.31
C LEU A 565 42.65 -18.52 -12.10
N CYS A 566 42.57 -17.18 -12.02
CA CYS A 566 43.56 -16.30 -12.65
C CYS A 566 44.96 -16.55 -12.09
N LEU A 567 45.10 -16.69 -10.77
CA LEU A 567 46.39 -16.99 -10.12
C LEU A 567 46.94 -18.35 -10.54
N ARG A 568 46.11 -19.40 -10.57
CA ARG A 568 46.51 -20.74 -11.04
C ARG A 568 47.01 -20.70 -12.49
N ASN A 569 46.31 -19.97 -13.36
CA ASN A 569 46.72 -19.80 -14.76
C ASN A 569 48.06 -19.05 -14.92
N LEU A 570 48.41 -18.18 -13.96
CA LEU A 570 49.71 -17.50 -13.89
C LEU A 570 50.82 -18.37 -13.27
N GLY A 571 50.52 -19.62 -12.88
CA GLY A 571 51.47 -20.56 -12.30
C GLY A 571 51.65 -20.42 -10.79
N ALA A 572 50.68 -19.85 -10.06
CA ALA A 572 50.70 -19.82 -8.60
C ALA A 572 50.75 -21.24 -8.03
N LYS A 573 51.64 -21.47 -7.05
CA LYS A 573 51.82 -22.75 -6.35
C LYS A 573 50.91 -22.91 -5.12
N PHE A 574 50.03 -21.95 -4.89
CA PHE A 574 49.10 -21.92 -3.78
C PHE A 574 47.68 -21.76 -4.32
N SER A 575 46.69 -22.18 -3.53
CA SER A 575 45.28 -21.87 -3.74
C SER A 575 44.92 -20.68 -2.87
N LEU A 576 44.39 -19.62 -3.46
CA LEU A 576 43.94 -18.43 -2.73
C LEU A 576 42.83 -18.80 -1.74
N ILE A 577 41.89 -19.65 -2.16
CA ILE A 577 40.76 -20.07 -1.33
C ILE A 577 41.25 -20.86 -0.12
N GLU A 578 42.13 -21.84 -0.33
CA GLU A 578 42.69 -22.63 0.77
C GLU A 578 43.51 -21.76 1.74
N GLU A 579 44.24 -20.77 1.22
CA GLU A 579 44.98 -19.83 2.07
C GLU A 579 44.06 -18.95 2.92
N LEU A 580 42.94 -18.47 2.35
CA LEU A 580 41.96 -17.67 3.09
C LEU A 580 41.25 -18.49 4.18
N GLU A 581 41.07 -19.80 4.00
CA GLU A 581 40.43 -20.68 4.99
C GLU A 581 41.33 -21.01 6.20
N LYS A 582 42.65 -20.87 6.07
CA LYS A 582 43.61 -21.13 7.17
C LYS A 582 43.44 -20.16 8.33
N ASP A 583 43.63 -20.67 9.53
CA ASP A 583 43.67 -19.86 10.75
C ASP A 583 44.98 -19.06 10.90
N SER A 584 45.04 -18.21 11.91
CA SER A 584 46.22 -17.37 12.18
C SER A 584 47.49 -18.14 12.57
N THR A 585 47.39 -19.43 12.90
CA THR A 585 48.55 -20.25 13.27
C THR A 585 49.19 -20.93 12.06
N THR A 586 48.43 -21.11 10.98
CA THR A 586 48.83 -21.87 9.80
C THR A 586 48.89 -21.03 8.53
N SER A 587 48.22 -19.88 8.51
CA SER A 587 48.26 -18.95 7.39
C SER A 587 49.61 -18.27 7.26
N GLU A 588 50.06 -18.10 6.02
CA GLU A 588 51.25 -17.33 5.66
C GLU A 588 50.87 -16.00 4.97
N ILE A 589 49.63 -15.53 5.16
CA ILE A 589 49.03 -14.40 4.43
C ILE A 589 49.87 -13.12 4.49
N ASP A 590 50.64 -12.90 5.57
CA ASP A 590 51.54 -11.75 5.72
C ASP A 590 52.72 -11.75 4.75
N SER A 591 53.00 -12.88 4.10
CA SER A 591 54.01 -12.96 3.06
C SER A 591 53.57 -12.15 1.83
N PRO A 592 54.43 -11.26 1.26
CA PRO A 592 54.06 -10.39 0.13
C PRO A 592 53.50 -11.12 -1.10
N HIS A 593 53.98 -12.34 -1.35
CA HIS A 593 53.54 -13.17 -2.47
C HIS A 593 52.14 -13.78 -2.30
N LEU A 594 51.57 -13.74 -1.07
CA LEU A 594 50.20 -14.14 -0.75
C LEU A 594 49.34 -12.90 -0.48
N SER A 595 49.77 -11.99 0.39
CA SER A 595 49.01 -10.78 0.76
C SER A 595 48.63 -9.91 -0.43
N GLN A 596 49.55 -9.63 -1.36
CA GLN A 596 49.25 -8.73 -2.48
C GLN A 596 48.15 -9.27 -3.41
N PRO A 597 48.25 -10.51 -3.95
CA PRO A 597 47.17 -11.09 -4.74
C PRO A 597 45.89 -11.31 -3.92
N ALA A 598 45.98 -11.72 -2.64
CA ALA A 598 44.80 -11.91 -1.80
C ALA A 598 44.05 -10.60 -1.55
N CYS A 599 44.73 -9.54 -1.10
CA CYS A 599 44.10 -8.23 -0.90
C CYS A 599 43.47 -7.69 -2.20
N THR A 600 44.11 -7.90 -3.35
CA THR A 600 43.55 -7.50 -4.65
C THR A 600 42.27 -8.29 -4.97
N ALA A 601 42.29 -9.61 -4.79
CA ALA A 601 41.12 -10.46 -5.02
C ALA A 601 39.94 -10.07 -4.11
N LEU A 602 40.17 -9.86 -2.81
CA LEU A 602 39.12 -9.48 -1.86
C LEU A 602 38.57 -8.08 -2.17
N GLN A 603 39.44 -7.10 -2.43
CA GLN A 603 39.00 -5.73 -2.75
C GLN A 603 38.22 -5.66 -4.06
N THR A 604 38.61 -6.44 -5.09
CA THR A 604 37.83 -6.53 -6.34
C THR A 604 36.51 -7.28 -6.15
N ALA A 605 36.46 -8.31 -5.30
CA ALA A 605 35.21 -8.96 -4.90
C ALA A 605 34.27 -8.02 -4.12
N LEU A 606 34.80 -7.18 -3.22
CA LEU A 606 34.04 -6.14 -2.53
C LEU A 606 33.45 -5.11 -3.50
N VAL A 607 34.22 -4.71 -4.53
CA VAL A 607 33.71 -3.81 -5.59
C VAL A 607 32.51 -4.44 -6.29
N ASN A 608 32.62 -5.70 -6.72
CA ASN A 608 31.52 -6.41 -7.39
C ASN A 608 30.30 -6.58 -6.45
N LEU A 609 30.53 -6.84 -5.16
CA LEU A 609 29.45 -6.97 -4.18
C LEU A 609 28.71 -5.64 -3.98
N LEU A 610 29.44 -4.54 -3.81
CA LEU A 610 28.85 -3.20 -3.67
C LEU A 610 28.11 -2.77 -4.95
N GLU A 611 28.67 -3.08 -6.12
CA GLU A 611 28.02 -2.85 -7.42
C GLU A 611 26.71 -3.64 -7.53
N SER A 612 26.67 -4.89 -7.04
CA SER A 612 25.44 -5.69 -7.02
C SER A 612 24.31 -5.08 -6.16
N TRP A 613 24.67 -4.20 -5.23
CA TRP A 613 23.72 -3.42 -4.42
C TRP A 613 23.46 -2.01 -4.98
N GLY A 614 23.99 -1.69 -6.17
CA GLY A 614 23.87 -0.39 -6.80
C GLY A 614 24.77 0.71 -6.21
N VAL A 615 25.79 0.34 -5.42
CA VAL A 615 26.74 1.28 -4.83
C VAL A 615 27.97 1.40 -5.73
N CYS A 616 28.02 2.47 -6.53
CA CYS A 616 29.13 2.75 -7.43
C CYS A 616 29.93 3.99 -6.98
N PRO A 617 31.28 3.97 -7.07
CA PRO A 617 32.09 5.11 -6.71
C PRO A 617 32.06 6.19 -7.80
N ALA A 618 32.01 7.46 -7.40
CA ALA A 618 32.27 8.60 -8.28
C ALA A 618 33.77 8.88 -8.44
N SER A 619 34.59 8.37 -7.51
CA SER A 619 36.05 8.43 -7.57
C SER A 619 36.66 7.28 -6.78
N VAL A 620 37.88 6.91 -7.15
CA VAL A 620 38.65 5.84 -6.49
C VAL A 620 40.03 6.34 -6.14
N ILE A 621 40.58 5.86 -5.03
CA ILE A 621 41.97 6.11 -4.63
C ILE A 621 42.54 4.86 -3.98
N GLY A 622 43.76 4.50 -4.33
CA GLY A 622 44.45 3.35 -3.74
C GLY A 622 45.75 3.77 -3.07
N HIS A 623 46.12 3.08 -2.00
CA HIS A 623 47.42 3.25 -1.38
C HIS A 623 48.38 2.15 -1.86
N SER A 624 49.40 2.51 -2.65
CA SER A 624 50.43 1.59 -3.15
C SER A 624 49.85 0.37 -3.90
N SER A 625 49.80 -0.83 -3.31
CA SER A 625 49.17 -2.00 -3.95
C SER A 625 47.66 -1.88 -4.09
N GLY A 626 47.01 -1.07 -3.27
CA GLY A 626 45.60 -0.77 -3.40
C GLY A 626 45.25 -0.05 -4.72
N GLU A 627 46.21 0.59 -5.39
CA GLU A 627 45.97 1.21 -6.71
C GLU A 627 45.59 0.18 -7.78
N ILE A 628 45.98 -1.09 -7.62
CA ILE A 628 45.61 -2.17 -8.53
C ILE A 628 44.08 -2.39 -8.48
N SER A 629 43.53 -2.54 -7.27
CA SER A 629 42.09 -2.68 -7.05
C SER A 629 41.33 -1.39 -7.40
N ALA A 630 41.92 -0.22 -7.15
CA ALA A 630 41.34 1.06 -7.56
C ALA A 630 41.23 1.16 -9.08
N ALA A 631 42.26 0.75 -9.82
CA ALA A 631 42.25 0.73 -11.28
C ALA A 631 41.22 -0.29 -11.82
N TYR A 632 41.02 -1.44 -11.16
CA TYR A 632 39.92 -2.36 -11.46
C TYR A 632 38.56 -1.69 -11.26
N ALA A 633 38.33 -1.04 -10.11
CA ALA A 633 37.07 -0.35 -9.82
C ALA A 633 36.79 0.84 -10.75
N ALA A 634 37.82 1.44 -11.33
CA ALA A 634 37.70 2.47 -12.37
C ALA A 634 37.51 1.89 -13.79
N GLY A 635 37.52 0.56 -13.96
CA GLY A 635 37.41 -0.10 -15.27
C GLY A 635 38.67 0.01 -16.15
N ILE A 636 39.82 0.36 -15.57
CA ILE A 636 41.10 0.48 -16.29
C ILE A 636 41.71 -0.91 -16.53
N TYR A 637 41.61 -1.80 -15.53
CA TYR A 637 42.02 -3.20 -15.65
C TYR A 637 40.81 -4.11 -15.49
N ASP A 638 40.80 -5.21 -16.23
CA ASP A 638 39.94 -6.34 -15.93
C ASP A 638 40.53 -7.17 -14.78
N LEU A 639 39.78 -8.19 -14.33
CA LEU A 639 40.22 -9.05 -13.23
C LEU A 639 41.54 -9.76 -13.55
N VAL A 640 41.74 -10.18 -14.80
CA VAL A 640 42.95 -10.90 -15.23
C VAL A 640 44.17 -9.98 -15.09
N GLY A 641 44.08 -8.75 -15.59
CA GLY A 641 45.14 -7.75 -15.50
C GLY A 641 45.46 -7.36 -14.06
N ALA A 642 44.43 -7.13 -13.24
CA ALA A 642 44.59 -6.80 -11.82
C ALA A 642 45.29 -7.94 -11.06
N MET A 643 44.85 -9.19 -11.25
CA MET A 643 45.46 -10.36 -10.60
C MET A 643 46.88 -10.63 -11.10
N ALA A 644 47.18 -10.40 -12.38
CA ALA A 644 48.53 -10.54 -12.92
C ALA A 644 49.50 -9.54 -12.31
N LEU A 645 49.12 -8.25 -12.23
CA LEU A 645 49.94 -7.22 -11.59
C LEU A 645 50.19 -7.53 -10.12
N ALA A 646 49.15 -7.91 -9.38
CA ALA A 646 49.26 -8.24 -7.96
C ALA A 646 50.15 -9.47 -7.71
N TYR A 647 49.98 -10.52 -8.52
CA TYR A 647 50.77 -11.75 -8.43
C TYR A 647 52.26 -11.49 -8.68
N TRP A 648 52.60 -10.91 -9.84
CA TRP A 648 54.01 -10.71 -10.20
C TRP A 648 54.73 -9.71 -9.29
N ARG A 649 54.03 -8.67 -8.82
CA ARG A 649 54.57 -7.72 -7.84
C ARG A 649 54.84 -8.39 -6.49
N GLY A 650 53.92 -9.23 -6.02
CA GLY A 650 54.10 -10.05 -4.82
C GLY A 650 55.28 -11.02 -4.95
N GLN A 651 55.36 -11.75 -6.06
CA GLN A 651 56.46 -12.69 -6.35
C GLN A 651 57.82 -11.97 -6.42
N MET A 652 57.89 -10.81 -7.07
CA MET A 652 59.12 -10.03 -7.17
C MET A 652 59.68 -9.68 -5.78
N THR A 653 58.81 -9.35 -4.83
CA THR A 653 59.22 -9.04 -3.44
C THR A 653 59.88 -10.25 -2.77
N SER A 654 59.33 -11.45 -2.95
CA SER A 654 59.93 -12.70 -2.45
C SER A 654 61.23 -13.07 -3.19
N LEU A 655 61.28 -12.85 -4.51
CA LEU A 655 62.47 -13.12 -5.33
C LEU A 655 63.63 -12.19 -4.97
N LEU A 656 63.39 -10.90 -4.72
CA LEU A 656 64.43 -9.97 -4.30
C LEU A 656 65.04 -10.36 -2.96
N LYS A 657 64.21 -10.76 -1.98
CA LYS A 657 64.66 -11.17 -0.64
C LYS A 657 65.49 -12.45 -0.68
N SER A 658 65.17 -13.39 -1.56
CA SER A 658 65.90 -14.67 -1.71
C SER A 658 67.15 -14.55 -2.59
N SER A 659 67.11 -13.71 -3.64
CA SER A 659 68.22 -13.54 -4.59
C SER A 659 69.30 -12.58 -4.08
N PHE A 660 68.93 -11.62 -3.22
CA PHE A 660 69.86 -10.62 -2.69
C PHE A 660 69.81 -10.61 -1.15
N LEU A 661 70.39 -11.64 -0.52
CA LEU A 661 70.41 -11.82 0.94
C LEU A 661 71.04 -10.63 1.71
N SER A 662 71.87 -9.83 1.05
CA SER A 662 72.47 -8.62 1.62
C SER A 662 71.57 -7.37 1.54
N LEU A 663 70.50 -7.41 0.76
CA LEU A 663 69.59 -6.29 0.56
C LEU A 663 68.68 -6.13 1.80
N LYS A 664 69.05 -5.20 2.68
CA LYS A 664 68.26 -4.84 3.87
C LYS A 664 67.34 -3.68 3.53
N GLY A 665 66.06 -3.83 3.85
CA GLY A 665 65.05 -2.77 3.72
C GLY A 665 64.10 -2.82 4.91
N ALA A 666 63.72 -1.64 5.40
CA ALA A 666 62.72 -1.48 6.45
C ALA A 666 61.87 -0.24 6.15
N MET A 667 60.64 -0.23 6.66
CA MET A 667 59.73 0.91 6.60
C MET A 667 59.34 1.27 8.03
N ILE A 668 59.18 2.56 8.30
CA ILE A 668 58.73 3.08 9.59
C ILE A 668 57.65 4.14 9.37
N ALA A 669 56.58 4.11 10.15
CA ALA A 669 55.58 5.16 10.19
C ALA A 669 56.05 6.27 11.14
N VAL A 670 56.01 7.53 10.69
CA VAL A 670 56.48 8.68 11.47
C VAL A 670 55.33 9.68 11.61
N GLY A 671 54.96 10.03 12.84
CA GLY A 671 53.87 10.97 13.15
C GLY A 671 54.25 12.45 13.01
N ILE A 672 55.09 12.79 12.03
CA ILE A 672 55.54 14.17 11.78
C ILE A 672 55.25 14.58 10.34
N ARG A 673 55.25 15.89 10.06
CA ARG A 673 54.98 16.41 8.71
C ARG A 673 56.15 16.10 7.76
N CYS A 674 55.87 16.01 6.45
CA CYS A 674 56.86 15.67 5.42
C CYS A 674 58.09 16.58 5.46
N GLU A 675 57.89 17.88 5.69
CA GLU A 675 58.96 18.88 5.75
C GLU A 675 59.97 18.61 6.87
N ALA A 676 59.54 17.93 7.94
CA ALA A 676 60.41 17.55 9.07
C ALA A 676 61.15 16.22 8.86
N VAL A 677 60.76 15.42 7.84
CA VAL A 677 61.40 14.14 7.49
C VAL A 677 62.48 14.31 6.43
N GLN A 678 62.43 15.40 5.64
CA GLN A 678 63.39 15.62 4.57
C GLN A 678 64.83 15.68 5.11
N PRO A 679 65.80 15.02 4.44
CA PRO A 679 67.21 15.17 4.79
C PRO A 679 67.59 16.66 4.76
N ILE A 680 68.29 17.13 5.79
CA ILE A 680 68.87 18.49 5.86
C ILE A 680 69.85 18.69 4.72
#